data_AF-A0A2E7LES8-F1
#
_entry.id   AF-A0A2E7LES8-F1
#
_cell.length_a   1.000
_cell.length_b   1.000
_cell.length_c   1.000
_cell.angle_alpha   90.00
_cell.angle_beta   90.00
_cell.angle_gamma   90.00
#
_symmetry.space_group_name_H-M   'P 1'
#
loop_
_entity.id
_entity.type
_entity.pdbx_description
1 polymer ?
#
loop_
_entity_poly.entity_id
_entity_poly.type
_entity_poly.pdbx_seq_one_letter_code
_entity_poly.pdbx_strand_id
1 'polypeptide(L)'
;LVTLHRSFLTAGKQLLEAYEKDDEVNAEQLEERLERIERQLQPAWALFELTLELQKAQEQKNSAAVKELRNEIAALRGTHNAPPDGADSASEKMPAPVTITEADRMAVAQLDFQEAIFPLLKLHCVRCHGNESQEGDLDLEKAATELPLVRNTRLWTSVAEHTKNRVMPPEDENQPSDPERRTIAAWLESEIANFDYTKVDDPGYEPARRLTHQEYSNTVRDLLGIPLRVTDKFPIDLSGTSGFDNSANTLFVQPLLLERYLAAADEVVRQALPETIVTPEQQQAWQRVFFTSSDVAGSEYSAASQILSRYLSRAYRRPVDPQELTQALKQYRRARQSGDSFARSIKNVIRASLISPKFLMKFEATRTSDQAYPVNDWELANRLAYFLWASMPDDELFRLAKTGTLSNPDVLTEQVNRMLAQPGANTLGTIFAAQWLGFQHLGTRVRADPIDNPWCTDSLMAAMKSESAMFFTSLIRDNQPLQRLVNAQYTYLNEELANHYQLPGIKGNEMRRVALSTVNRGGIFTQGSLLAVTSFPGRTSPVIRGKWILEDVLGTPPPPPPPNVSEFSDEIDRRRSLTRRQKLELHRQQPNCYACHSQIDPLGFSLENYDWFGRFKRRHRRRQIDATGQLPDGTRFTGPAGLKTVVVEKRMDDLTRQLTKKMLAYALGRQLEYYDELAVRQIIARLTSDQHRFRTLIHAIVQSYPFRYKKNREAQTATLSPKQP
;
A
#
# COMPACT_ATOMS: atom_id res chain seq x y z
N LEU A 1 -12.00 41.00 32.44
CA LEU A 1 -12.96 39.93 32.09
C LEU A 1 -14.35 40.47 31.77
N VAL A 2 -15.06 41.11 32.71
CA VAL A 2 -16.43 41.63 32.48
C VAL A 2 -16.51 42.58 31.26
N THR A 3 -15.53 43.50 31.11
CA THR A 3 -15.45 44.41 29.95
C THR A 3 -15.28 43.67 28.62
N LEU A 4 -14.35 42.69 28.57
CA LEU A 4 -14.11 41.86 27.38
C LEU A 4 -15.30 40.96 27.05
N HIS A 5 -15.97 40.42 28.07
CA HIS A 5 -17.18 39.62 27.91
C HIS A 5 -18.35 40.45 27.36
N ARG A 6 -18.54 41.69 27.85
CA ARG A 6 -19.54 42.61 27.29
C ARG A 6 -19.21 42.99 25.84
N SER A 7 -17.93 43.22 25.53
CA SER A 7 -17.48 43.46 24.14
C SER A 7 -17.72 42.25 23.23
N PHE A 8 -17.49 41.03 23.73
CA PHE A 8 -17.75 39.78 23.02
C PHE A 8 -19.24 39.61 22.72
N LEU A 9 -20.12 39.80 23.71
CA LEU A 9 -21.57 39.73 23.53
C LEU A 9 -22.08 40.79 22.54
N THR A 10 -21.52 42.00 22.59
CA THR A 10 -21.89 43.09 21.69
C THR A 10 -21.46 42.79 20.25
N ALA A 11 -20.21 42.36 20.04
CA ALA A 11 -19.71 42.00 18.71
C ALA A 11 -20.41 40.75 18.14
N GLY A 12 -20.73 39.77 19.00
CA GLY A 12 -21.51 38.59 18.60
C GLY A 12 -22.93 38.92 18.16
N LYS A 13 -23.60 39.85 18.86
CA LYS A 13 -24.92 40.36 18.43
C LYS A 13 -24.83 41.08 17.09
N GLN A 14 -23.83 41.93 16.90
CA GLN A 14 -23.61 42.65 15.63
C GLN A 14 -23.31 41.69 14.47
N LEU A 15 -22.57 40.60 14.72
CA LEU A 15 -22.27 39.58 13.72
C LEU A 15 -23.53 38.83 13.29
N LEU A 16 -24.40 38.46 14.23
CA LEU A 16 -25.69 37.84 13.92
C LEU A 16 -26.57 38.77 13.05
N GLU A 17 -26.63 40.06 13.40
CA GLU A 17 -27.35 41.06 12.61
C GLU A 17 -26.75 41.28 11.20
N ALA A 18 -25.44 41.09 11.02
CA ALA A 18 -24.77 41.17 9.72
C ALA A 18 -25.10 39.94 8.85
N TYR A 19 -25.11 38.75 9.44
CA TYR A 19 -25.52 37.52 8.76
C TYR A 19 -27.00 37.52 8.36
N GLU A 20 -27.89 38.08 9.19
CA GLU A 20 -29.30 38.24 8.84
C GLU A 20 -29.54 39.20 7.67
N LYS A 21 -28.56 40.06 7.36
CA LYS A 21 -28.62 41.08 6.29
C LYS A 21 -27.78 40.73 5.06
N ASP A 22 -27.16 39.55 5.01
CA ASP A 22 -26.28 39.10 3.92
C ASP A 22 -25.09 40.06 3.65
N ASP A 23 -24.59 40.73 4.71
CA ASP A 23 -23.50 41.70 4.63
C ASP A 23 -22.13 41.03 4.93
N GLU A 24 -21.61 40.30 3.94
CA GLU A 24 -20.40 39.44 4.07
C GLU A 24 -19.15 40.22 4.52
N VAL A 25 -18.96 41.46 4.04
CA VAL A 25 -17.77 42.28 4.35
C VAL A 25 -17.78 42.72 5.81
N ASN A 26 -18.96 43.06 6.33
CA ASN A 26 -19.12 43.46 7.73
C ASN A 26 -19.05 42.25 8.67
N ALA A 27 -19.57 41.09 8.23
CA ALA A 27 -19.42 39.83 8.94
C ALA A 27 -17.94 39.46 9.12
N GLU A 28 -17.11 39.55 8.07
CA GLU A 28 -15.67 39.27 8.14
C GLU A 28 -14.95 40.20 9.14
N GLN A 29 -15.24 41.50 9.12
CA GLN A 29 -14.66 42.47 10.07
C GLN A 29 -15.09 42.23 11.53
N LEU A 30 -16.33 41.81 11.73
CA LEU A 30 -16.87 41.49 13.06
C LEU A 30 -16.33 40.15 13.58
N GLU A 31 -16.07 39.19 12.69
CA GLU A 31 -15.36 37.95 13.01
C GLU A 31 -13.91 38.23 13.44
N GLU A 32 -13.16 39.05 12.71
CA GLU A 32 -11.83 39.47 13.14
C GLU A 32 -11.84 40.18 14.50
N ARG A 33 -12.85 41.02 14.74
CA ARG A 33 -13.01 41.72 16.02
C ARG A 33 -13.31 40.74 17.15
N LEU A 34 -14.17 39.74 16.92
CA LEU A 34 -14.44 38.67 17.87
C LEU A 34 -13.18 37.84 18.13
N GLU A 35 -12.39 37.52 17.10
CA GLU A 35 -11.10 36.85 17.28
C GLU A 35 -10.13 37.66 18.13
N ARG A 36 -10.03 38.98 17.93
CA ARG A 36 -9.20 39.85 18.77
C ARG A 36 -9.66 39.82 20.24
N ILE A 37 -10.97 39.85 20.48
CA ILE A 37 -11.55 39.79 21.83
C ILE A 37 -11.33 38.39 22.45
N GLU A 38 -11.48 37.31 21.68
CA GLU A 38 -11.24 35.94 22.13
C GLU A 38 -9.77 35.69 22.49
N ARG A 39 -8.82 36.20 21.68
CA ARG A 39 -7.39 36.15 21.98
C ARG A 39 -7.05 36.87 23.29
N GLN A 40 -7.75 37.96 23.61
CA GLN A 40 -7.61 38.68 24.88
C GLN A 40 -8.31 37.98 26.05
N LEU A 41 -9.41 37.26 25.79
CA LEU A 41 -10.15 36.50 26.79
C LEU A 41 -9.44 35.20 27.18
N GLN A 42 -8.75 34.53 26.25
CA GLN A 42 -8.16 33.21 26.47
C GLN A 42 -7.19 33.16 27.67
N PRO A 43 -6.19 34.05 27.77
CA PRO A 43 -5.26 34.05 28.91
C PRO A 43 -5.98 34.34 30.23
N ALA A 44 -6.96 35.25 30.20
CA ALA A 44 -7.73 35.64 31.37
C ALA A 44 -8.69 34.53 31.84
N TRP A 45 -9.22 33.73 30.92
CA TRP A 45 -10.07 32.58 31.22
C TRP A 45 -9.26 31.39 31.75
N ALA A 46 -8.12 31.08 31.12
CA ALA A 46 -7.18 30.07 31.62
C ALA A 46 -6.69 30.42 33.03
N LEU A 47 -6.36 31.69 33.28
CA LEU A 47 -6.00 32.17 34.61
C LEU A 47 -7.15 32.01 35.63
N PHE A 48 -8.38 32.26 35.21
CA PHE A 48 -9.56 32.08 36.06
C PHE A 48 -9.80 30.61 36.42
N GLU A 49 -9.74 29.70 35.44
CA GLU A 49 -9.90 28.25 35.65
C GLU A 49 -8.83 27.70 36.59
N LEU A 50 -7.55 28.04 36.36
CA LEU A 50 -6.46 27.61 37.23
C LEU A 50 -6.55 28.19 38.64
N THR A 51 -7.06 29.42 38.78
CA THR A 51 -7.30 30.02 40.10
C THR A 51 -8.41 29.27 40.85
N LEU A 52 -9.45 28.81 40.14
CA LEU A 52 -10.53 28.00 40.71
C LEU A 52 -10.04 26.60 41.11
N GLU A 53 -9.19 25.98 40.28
CA GLU A 53 -8.55 24.70 40.59
C GLU A 53 -7.59 24.82 41.77
N LEU A 54 -6.82 25.90 41.85
CA LEU A 54 -5.95 26.20 42.98
C LEU A 54 -6.77 26.30 44.26
N GLN A 55 -7.90 26.99 44.23
CA GLN A 55 -8.80 27.11 45.38
C GLN A 55 -9.31 25.74 45.83
N LYS A 56 -9.77 24.89 44.90
CA LYS A 56 -10.19 23.51 45.20
C LYS A 56 -9.05 22.66 45.77
N ALA A 57 -7.85 22.77 45.21
CA ALA A 57 -6.68 22.05 45.69
C ALA A 57 -6.27 22.48 47.11
N GLN A 58 -6.43 23.77 47.45
CA GLN A 58 -6.24 24.30 48.79
C GLN A 58 -7.30 23.77 49.78
N GLU A 59 -8.58 23.75 49.38
CA GLU A 59 -9.68 23.18 50.17
C GLU A 59 -9.48 21.68 50.45
N GLN A 60 -8.92 20.95 49.47
CA GLN A 60 -8.59 19.52 49.58
C GLN A 60 -7.26 19.23 50.29
N LYS A 61 -6.51 20.26 50.71
CA LYS A 61 -5.17 20.13 51.32
C LYS A 61 -4.16 19.34 50.47
N ASN A 62 -4.28 19.38 49.14
CA ASN A 62 -3.37 18.70 48.22
C ASN A 62 -2.13 19.58 47.93
N SER A 63 -1.08 19.43 48.73
CA SER A 63 0.12 20.27 48.68
C SER A 63 0.90 20.20 47.36
N ALA A 64 0.90 19.05 46.68
CA ALA A 64 1.55 18.87 45.38
C ALA A 64 0.82 19.66 44.28
N ALA A 65 -0.51 19.49 44.19
CA ALA A 65 -1.34 20.22 43.23
C ALA A 65 -1.31 21.75 43.48
N VAL A 66 -1.28 22.18 44.75
CA VAL A 66 -1.16 23.61 45.10
C VAL A 66 0.17 24.20 44.61
N LYS A 67 1.27 23.45 44.69
CA LYS A 67 2.59 23.91 44.21
C LYS A 67 2.63 24.02 42.68
N GLU A 68 2.08 23.02 41.99
CA GLU A 68 2.01 22.96 40.52
C GLU A 68 1.12 24.07 39.95
N LEU A 69 -0.11 24.21 40.45
CA LEU A 69 -1.06 25.23 40.00
C LEU A 69 -0.56 26.67 40.24
N ARG A 70 0.22 26.89 41.32
CA ARG A 70 0.87 28.19 41.56
C ARG A 70 1.94 28.50 40.53
N ASN A 71 2.71 27.50 40.09
CA ASN A 71 3.73 27.66 39.06
C ASN A 71 3.08 27.96 37.69
N GLU A 72 1.99 27.27 37.35
CA GLU A 72 1.22 27.51 36.12
C GLU A 72 0.58 28.91 36.09
N ILE A 73 -0.02 29.34 37.21
CA ILE A 73 -0.56 30.70 37.36
C ILE A 73 0.55 31.76 37.22
N ALA A 74 1.74 31.50 37.79
CA ALA A 74 2.89 32.40 37.66
C ALA A 74 3.38 32.49 36.21
N ALA A 75 3.47 31.36 35.51
CA ALA A 75 3.85 31.30 34.10
C ALA A 75 2.86 32.08 33.21
N LEU A 76 1.55 31.96 33.45
CA LEU A 76 0.53 32.71 32.71
C LEU A 76 0.58 34.21 32.98
N ARG A 77 0.84 34.63 34.23
CA ARG A 77 0.96 36.07 34.59
C ARG A 77 2.22 36.73 34.06
N GLY A 78 3.27 35.97 33.77
CA GLY A 78 4.55 36.48 33.26
C GLY A 78 4.57 36.86 31.76
N THR A 79 3.50 36.65 31.00
CA THR A 79 3.51 36.72 29.52
C THR A 79 3.28 38.12 28.92
N HIS A 80 3.68 39.20 29.60
CA HIS A 80 3.52 40.57 29.05
C HIS A 80 4.76 41.43 28.86
N ASN A 81 5.98 40.91 28.95
CA ASN A 81 7.17 41.63 28.45
C ASN A 81 8.27 40.66 27.96
N ALA A 82 8.62 40.80 26.67
CA ALA A 82 9.84 40.33 26.00
C ALA A 82 10.14 38.81 26.00
N PRO A 83 10.76 38.27 24.92
CA PRO A 83 11.04 36.85 24.82
C PRO A 83 12.08 36.45 25.88
N PRO A 84 11.90 35.33 26.60
CA PRO A 84 12.93 34.85 27.48
C PRO A 84 14.02 34.22 26.61
N ASP A 85 15.10 34.98 26.39
CA ASP A 85 16.42 34.39 26.29
C ASP A 85 16.65 33.53 27.54
N GLY A 86 16.81 32.23 27.34
CA GLY A 86 16.96 31.26 28.42
C GLY A 86 16.09 30.01 28.28
N ALA A 87 16.00 29.45 27.08
CA ALA A 87 15.75 28.03 26.93
C ALA A 87 17.05 27.28 27.22
N ASP A 88 17.42 27.16 28.50
CA ASP A 88 18.42 26.20 28.94
C ASP A 88 18.12 25.74 30.39
N SER A 89 18.22 24.43 30.58
CA SER A 89 17.90 23.60 31.75
C SER A 89 16.40 23.33 32.00
N ALA A 90 15.84 22.15 31.74
CA ALA A 90 16.43 20.81 31.67
C ALA A 90 15.73 19.96 30.60
N SER A 91 16.19 20.08 29.35
CA SER A 91 16.41 18.87 28.58
C SER A 91 17.84 18.44 28.92
N GLU A 92 18.03 17.35 29.66
CA GLU A 92 19.24 16.57 29.39
C GLU A 92 19.27 16.39 27.88
N LYS A 93 20.34 16.87 27.23
CA LYS A 93 20.52 16.77 25.78
C LYS A 93 20.59 15.30 25.44
N MET A 94 19.42 14.70 25.20
CA MET A 94 19.33 13.34 24.75
C MET A 94 20.02 13.28 23.40
N PRO A 95 20.91 12.31 23.19
CA PRO A 95 21.81 12.37 22.07
C PRO A 95 21.01 12.14 20.78
N ALA A 96 21.05 13.13 19.89
CA ALA A 96 20.43 13.03 18.57
C ALA A 96 20.94 11.79 17.81
N PRO A 97 20.19 11.33 16.79
CA PRO A 97 20.71 10.34 15.84
C PRO A 97 22.11 10.73 15.37
N VAL A 98 22.99 9.73 15.29
CA VAL A 98 24.35 9.99 14.87
C VAL A 98 24.33 10.39 13.39
N THR A 99 24.92 11.52 13.06
CA THR A 99 24.97 11.99 11.68
C THR A 99 26.16 11.35 10.97
N ILE A 100 25.89 10.64 9.87
CA ILE A 100 26.93 10.07 9.01
C ILE A 100 27.38 11.15 8.03
N THR A 101 28.66 11.51 8.09
CA THR A 101 29.26 12.47 7.18
C THR A 101 29.91 11.78 5.98
N GLU A 102 30.20 12.54 4.92
CA GLU A 102 30.96 12.02 3.78
C GLU A 102 32.36 11.56 4.21
N ALA A 103 32.98 12.23 5.17
CA ALA A 103 34.27 11.82 5.73
C ALA A 103 34.18 10.44 6.40
N ASP A 104 33.07 10.14 7.10
CA ASP A 104 32.85 8.82 7.69
C ASP A 104 32.72 7.75 6.58
N ARG A 105 31.97 8.03 5.51
CA ARG A 105 31.84 7.13 4.35
C ARG A 105 33.19 6.86 3.68
N MET A 106 34.01 7.89 3.51
CA MET A 106 35.37 7.75 2.96
C MET A 106 36.28 6.94 3.89
N ALA A 107 36.20 7.13 5.21
CA ALA A 107 37.01 6.42 6.18
C ALA A 107 36.72 4.91 6.20
N VAL A 108 35.46 4.52 5.96
CA VAL A 108 35.06 3.11 5.96
C VAL A 108 35.19 2.42 4.61
N ALA A 109 35.44 3.15 3.52
CA ALA A 109 35.38 2.64 2.15
C ALA A 109 36.35 1.48 1.83
N GLN A 110 37.43 1.34 2.60
CA GLN A 110 38.45 0.29 2.43
C GLN A 110 38.44 -0.75 3.55
N LEU A 111 37.50 -0.66 4.50
CA LEU A 111 37.43 -1.60 5.60
C LEU A 111 36.79 -2.91 5.14
N ASP A 112 37.38 -4.04 5.54
CA ASP A 112 36.79 -5.36 5.33
C ASP A 112 35.69 -5.65 6.38
N PHE A 113 34.63 -6.31 5.94
CA PHE A 113 33.50 -6.63 6.82
C PHE A 113 33.91 -7.51 7.99
N GLN A 114 34.66 -8.59 7.75
CA GLN A 114 35.02 -9.58 8.74
C GLN A 114 36.10 -9.07 9.69
N GLU A 115 36.98 -8.19 9.21
CA GLU A 115 38.07 -7.65 10.03
C GLU A 115 37.66 -6.42 10.86
N ALA A 116 36.80 -5.55 10.34
CA ALA A 116 36.52 -4.25 10.96
C ALA A 116 35.08 -4.10 11.50
N ILE A 117 34.08 -4.69 10.84
CA ILE A 117 32.67 -4.43 11.15
C ILE A 117 32.05 -5.55 11.98
N PHE A 118 32.23 -6.80 11.57
CA PHE A 118 31.71 -7.96 12.28
C PHE A 118 32.22 -8.08 13.71
N PRO A 119 33.48 -7.72 14.06
CA PRO A 119 33.92 -7.68 15.46
C PRO A 119 33.13 -6.68 16.32
N LEU A 120 32.76 -5.51 15.76
CA LEU A 120 31.91 -4.54 16.46
C LEU A 120 30.49 -5.08 16.64
N LEU A 121 29.93 -5.72 15.61
CA LEU A 121 28.63 -6.41 15.73
C LEU A 121 28.70 -7.55 16.75
N LYS A 122 29.83 -8.26 16.84
CA LYS A 122 30.03 -9.34 17.80
C LYS A 122 30.05 -8.81 19.24
N LEU A 123 30.68 -7.65 19.45
CA LEU A 123 30.79 -6.99 20.74
C LEU A 123 29.45 -6.42 21.26
N HIS A 124 28.61 -5.91 20.36
CA HIS A 124 27.40 -5.17 20.73
C HIS A 124 26.08 -5.87 20.42
N CYS A 125 26.04 -6.79 19.46
CA CYS A 125 24.78 -7.30 18.88
C CYS A 125 24.66 -8.84 18.94
N VAL A 126 25.72 -9.58 18.59
CA VAL A 126 25.66 -11.05 18.38
C VAL A 126 25.27 -11.84 19.63
N ARG A 127 25.55 -11.34 20.84
CA ARG A 127 25.14 -12.02 22.07
C ARG A 127 23.63 -12.28 22.15
N CYS A 128 22.82 -11.35 21.65
CA CYS A 128 21.35 -11.45 21.63
C CYS A 128 20.78 -11.80 20.24
N HIS A 129 21.56 -11.59 19.17
CA HIS A 129 21.14 -11.79 17.78
C HIS A 129 22.13 -12.71 17.01
N GLY A 130 22.56 -13.79 17.62
CA GLY A 130 23.50 -14.77 17.07
C GLY A 130 22.89 -16.18 17.02
N ASN A 131 23.71 -17.20 16.76
CA ASN A 131 23.20 -18.57 16.67
C ASN A 131 22.67 -19.09 18.02
N GLU A 132 23.21 -18.61 19.15
CA GLU A 132 22.84 -19.04 20.50
C GLU A 132 21.58 -18.36 21.05
N SER A 133 21.34 -17.10 20.67
CA SER A 133 20.16 -16.32 21.06
C SER A 133 19.69 -15.50 19.86
N GLN A 134 18.41 -15.62 19.52
CA GLN A 134 17.79 -15.00 18.34
C GLN A 134 16.65 -14.08 18.76
N GLU A 135 16.94 -13.11 19.61
CA GLU A 135 15.94 -12.11 20.01
C GLU A 135 15.42 -11.38 18.77
N GLY A 136 14.09 -11.23 18.68
CA GLY A 136 13.46 -10.63 17.50
C GLY A 136 13.58 -11.44 16.21
N ASP A 137 13.78 -12.76 16.31
CA ASP A 137 13.98 -13.70 15.18
C ASP A 137 15.17 -13.32 14.28
N LEU A 138 16.25 -12.81 14.90
CA LEU A 138 17.42 -12.29 14.21
C LEU A 138 18.68 -13.15 14.43
N ASP A 139 19.39 -13.45 13.33
CA ASP A 139 20.66 -14.18 13.36
C ASP A 139 21.69 -13.46 12.46
N LEU A 140 22.51 -12.62 13.09
CA LEU A 140 23.55 -11.82 12.44
C LEU A 140 24.76 -12.67 12.06
N GLU A 141 25.03 -13.77 12.75
CA GLU A 141 26.14 -14.67 12.42
C GLU A 141 25.84 -15.42 11.12
N LYS A 142 24.63 -15.96 10.99
CA LYS A 142 24.18 -16.56 9.72
C LYS A 142 24.18 -15.53 8.60
N ALA A 143 23.57 -14.36 8.82
CA ALA A 143 23.48 -13.32 7.79
C ALA A 143 24.85 -12.83 7.32
N ALA A 144 25.84 -12.79 8.21
CA ALA A 144 27.22 -12.41 7.90
C ALA A 144 27.93 -13.39 6.95
N THR A 145 27.47 -14.65 6.87
CA THR A 145 28.02 -15.67 5.96
C THR A 145 27.33 -15.70 4.59
N GLU A 146 26.14 -15.11 4.48
CA GLU A 146 25.34 -15.11 3.25
C GLU A 146 25.78 -13.98 2.31
N LEU A 147 26.87 -14.23 1.57
CA LEU A 147 27.42 -13.27 0.62
C LEU A 147 26.76 -13.34 -0.77
N PRO A 148 26.67 -12.22 -1.51
CA PRO A 148 27.02 -10.86 -1.05
C PRO A 148 26.02 -10.33 -0.01
N LEU A 149 26.44 -9.41 0.87
CA LEU A 149 25.59 -8.94 1.99
C LEU A 149 24.25 -8.35 1.53
N VAL A 150 24.17 -7.83 0.31
CA VAL A 150 22.92 -7.34 -0.29
C VAL A 150 21.81 -8.40 -0.36
N ARG A 151 22.13 -9.70 -0.25
CA ARG A 151 21.12 -10.77 -0.06
C ARG A 151 20.21 -10.50 1.13
N ASN A 152 20.76 -9.88 2.18
CA ASN A 152 20.08 -9.51 3.41
C ASN A 152 19.93 -7.99 3.54
N THR A 153 19.71 -7.27 2.42
CA THR A 153 19.63 -5.79 2.39
C THR A 153 18.68 -5.22 3.45
N ARG A 154 17.47 -5.79 3.62
CA ARG A 154 16.49 -5.30 4.61
C ARG A 154 17.02 -5.40 6.03
N LEU A 155 17.66 -6.52 6.35
CA LEU A 155 18.29 -6.76 7.64
C LEU A 155 19.40 -5.72 7.89
N TRP A 156 20.36 -5.63 6.98
CA TRP A 156 21.52 -4.74 7.16
C TRP A 156 21.15 -3.26 7.17
N THR A 157 20.14 -2.85 6.39
CA THR A 157 19.58 -1.49 6.46
C THR A 157 18.92 -1.25 7.82
N SER A 158 18.20 -2.24 8.35
CA SER A 158 17.61 -2.15 9.69
C SER A 158 18.68 -2.03 10.77
N VAL A 159 19.75 -2.82 10.70
CA VAL A 159 20.89 -2.74 11.63
C VAL A 159 21.50 -1.34 11.58
N ALA A 160 21.83 -0.83 10.39
CA ALA A 160 22.38 0.52 10.23
C ALA A 160 21.47 1.60 10.84
N GLU A 161 20.16 1.56 10.56
CA GLU A 161 19.21 2.52 11.11
C GLU A 161 19.06 2.42 12.64
N HIS A 162 18.96 1.22 13.21
CA HIS A 162 18.84 1.07 14.67
C HIS A 162 20.12 1.51 15.39
N THR A 163 21.29 1.24 14.80
CA THR A 163 22.58 1.71 15.33
C THR A 163 22.70 3.22 15.26
N LYS A 164 22.33 3.84 14.12
CA LYS A 164 22.36 5.30 13.88
C LYS A 164 21.41 6.05 14.82
N ASN A 165 20.22 5.51 15.01
CA ASN A 165 19.15 6.10 15.82
C ASN A 165 19.26 5.79 17.31
N ARG A 166 20.31 5.07 17.74
CA ARG A 166 20.55 4.66 19.14
C ARG A 166 19.43 3.81 19.74
N VAL A 167 18.69 3.09 18.88
CA VAL A 167 17.61 2.19 19.30
C VAL A 167 18.19 0.86 19.78
N MET A 168 19.28 0.41 19.16
CA MET A 168 20.01 -0.79 19.56
C MET A 168 21.48 -0.48 19.85
N PRO A 169 22.10 -1.18 20.80
CA PRO A 169 21.50 -2.14 21.74
C PRO A 169 20.62 -1.49 22.83
N PRO A 170 19.78 -2.25 23.57
CA PRO A 170 18.97 -1.75 24.69
C PRO A 170 19.80 -1.02 25.78
N GLU A 171 19.19 -0.12 26.55
CA GLU A 171 19.91 0.76 27.49
C GLU A 171 20.71 0.03 28.57
N ASP A 172 20.29 -1.18 28.95
CA ASP A 172 20.94 -2.06 29.92
C ASP A 172 22.08 -2.91 29.33
N GLU A 173 22.34 -2.78 28.03
CA GLU A 173 23.33 -3.55 27.29
C GLU A 173 24.57 -2.75 26.89
N ASN A 174 25.62 -3.45 26.45
CA ASN A 174 26.89 -2.85 26.05
C ASN A 174 26.74 -1.89 24.86
N GLN A 175 26.85 -0.58 25.12
CA GLN A 175 26.60 0.47 24.12
C GLN A 175 27.83 0.76 23.24
N PRO A 176 27.69 0.79 21.91
CA PRO A 176 28.71 1.34 21.03
C PRO A 176 28.84 2.86 21.20
N SER A 177 30.08 3.34 21.11
CA SER A 177 30.42 4.77 21.07
C SER A 177 29.95 5.44 19.76
N ASP A 178 29.85 6.77 19.74
CA ASP A 178 29.44 7.51 18.55
C ASP A 178 30.32 7.27 17.32
N PRO A 179 31.67 7.18 17.43
CA PRO A 179 32.52 6.73 16.34
C PRO A 179 32.18 5.32 15.85
N GLU A 180 31.99 4.35 16.75
CA GLU A 180 31.65 2.97 16.36
C GLU A 180 30.29 2.90 15.66
N ARG A 181 29.29 3.65 16.13
CA ARG A 181 27.98 3.77 15.48
C ARG A 181 28.11 4.32 14.06
N ARG A 182 28.93 5.36 13.86
CA ARG A 182 29.22 5.88 12.52
C ARG A 182 29.90 4.85 11.65
N THR A 183 30.91 4.15 12.17
CA THR A 183 31.62 3.12 11.43
C THR A 183 30.68 2.01 10.97
N ILE A 184 29.87 1.43 11.87
CA ILE A 184 28.92 0.36 11.54
C ILE A 184 27.90 0.84 10.50
N ALA A 185 27.22 1.96 10.77
CA ALA A 185 26.14 2.42 9.91
C ALA A 185 26.65 2.91 8.55
N ALA A 186 27.73 3.70 8.52
CA ALA A 186 28.30 4.19 7.27
C ALA A 186 28.81 3.07 6.38
N TRP A 187 29.44 2.03 6.96
CA TRP A 187 29.94 0.90 6.20
C TRP A 187 28.79 0.09 5.58
N LEU A 188 27.80 -0.28 6.39
CA LEU A 188 26.63 -1.07 5.93
C LEU A 188 25.84 -0.31 4.85
N GLU A 189 25.57 0.98 5.06
CA GLU A 189 24.90 1.82 4.06
C GLU A 189 25.70 1.90 2.75
N SER A 190 27.03 2.05 2.84
CA SER A 190 27.90 2.21 1.67
C SER A 190 28.05 0.92 0.89
N GLU A 191 28.20 -0.22 1.56
CA GLU A 191 28.28 -1.54 0.93
C GLU A 191 27.00 -1.85 0.12
N ILE A 192 25.83 -1.59 0.71
CA ILE A 192 24.54 -1.79 0.03
C ILE A 192 24.37 -0.81 -1.15
N ALA A 193 24.69 0.47 -0.93
CA ALA A 193 24.49 1.49 -1.95
C ALA A 193 25.41 1.28 -3.17
N ASN A 194 26.67 0.92 -2.92
CA ASN A 194 27.73 0.84 -3.92
C ASN A 194 27.92 -0.56 -4.52
N PHE A 195 27.19 -1.57 -4.05
CA PHE A 195 27.24 -2.90 -4.64
C PHE A 195 26.95 -2.86 -6.15
N ASP A 196 27.82 -3.49 -6.93
CA ASP A 196 27.72 -3.56 -8.37
C ASP A 196 26.74 -4.65 -8.82
N TYR A 197 25.46 -4.27 -8.89
CA TYR A 197 24.39 -5.16 -9.34
C TYR A 197 24.53 -5.61 -10.80
N THR A 198 25.41 -5.02 -11.62
CA THR A 198 25.64 -5.49 -13.01
C THR A 198 26.31 -6.87 -13.06
N LYS A 199 26.91 -7.29 -11.95
CA LYS A 199 27.50 -8.63 -11.79
C LYS A 199 26.47 -9.70 -11.43
N VAL A 200 25.23 -9.32 -11.11
CA VAL A 200 24.17 -10.26 -10.75
C VAL A 200 23.36 -10.61 -11.99
N ASP A 201 23.60 -11.81 -12.52
CA ASP A 201 22.84 -12.38 -13.64
C ASP A 201 21.82 -13.40 -13.13
N ASP A 202 20.74 -12.92 -12.54
CA ASP A 202 19.66 -13.76 -12.03
C ASP A 202 18.29 -13.07 -12.26
N PRO A 203 17.42 -13.60 -13.15
CA PRO A 203 16.06 -13.08 -13.34
C PRO A 203 15.11 -13.48 -12.20
N GLY A 204 15.61 -14.27 -11.25
CA GLY A 204 14.85 -14.85 -10.16
C GLY A 204 14.09 -16.11 -10.54
N TYR A 205 13.57 -16.74 -9.49
CA TYR A 205 12.67 -17.88 -9.58
C TYR A 205 11.22 -17.43 -9.33
N GLU A 206 10.32 -17.74 -10.26
CA GLU A 206 8.87 -17.55 -10.08
C GLU A 206 8.24 -18.89 -9.70
N PRO A 207 7.83 -19.09 -8.44
CA PRO A 207 7.16 -20.32 -8.03
C PRO A 207 5.78 -20.42 -8.68
N ALA A 208 5.35 -21.65 -8.96
CA ALA A 208 3.96 -21.89 -9.36
C ALA A 208 3.00 -21.41 -8.27
N ARG A 209 1.93 -20.74 -8.67
CA ARG A 209 0.91 -20.21 -7.76
C ARG A 209 -0.48 -20.48 -8.28
N ARG A 210 -1.47 -20.58 -7.40
CA ARG A 210 -2.86 -20.54 -7.86
C ARG A 210 -3.23 -19.15 -8.39
N LEU A 211 -4.32 -19.09 -9.15
CA LEU A 211 -5.03 -17.85 -9.41
C LEU A 211 -5.55 -17.29 -8.08
N THR A 212 -5.46 -15.98 -7.90
CA THR A 212 -6.22 -15.32 -6.84
C THR A 212 -7.71 -15.53 -7.06
N HIS A 213 -8.52 -15.34 -6.03
CA HIS A 213 -9.98 -15.43 -6.17
C HIS A 213 -10.52 -14.46 -7.23
N GLN A 214 -9.93 -13.26 -7.30
CA GLN A 214 -10.29 -12.27 -8.32
C GLN A 214 -9.83 -12.68 -9.73
N GLU A 215 -8.60 -13.22 -9.86
CA GLU A 215 -8.09 -13.73 -11.14
C GLU A 215 -8.91 -14.94 -11.64
N TYR A 216 -9.35 -15.82 -10.75
CA TYR A 216 -10.26 -16.92 -11.07
C TYR A 216 -11.58 -16.39 -11.65
N SER A 217 -12.24 -15.48 -10.93
CA SER A 217 -13.52 -14.91 -11.36
C SER A 217 -13.40 -14.12 -12.67
N ASN A 218 -12.32 -13.36 -12.84
CA ASN A 218 -12.01 -12.65 -14.08
C ASN A 218 -11.76 -13.62 -15.25
N THR A 219 -10.99 -14.68 -15.02
CA THR A 219 -10.69 -15.70 -16.05
C THR A 219 -11.96 -16.42 -16.48
N VAL A 220 -12.83 -16.80 -15.53
CA VAL A 220 -14.14 -17.38 -15.85
C VAL A 220 -15.01 -16.42 -16.65
N ARG A 221 -15.05 -15.14 -16.27
CA ARG A 221 -15.77 -14.11 -17.03
C ARG A 221 -15.26 -14.03 -18.46
N ASP A 222 -13.95 -14.04 -18.69
CA ASP A 222 -13.40 -13.87 -20.04
C ASP A 222 -13.47 -15.17 -20.88
N LEU A 223 -13.60 -16.32 -20.22
CA LEU A 223 -13.92 -17.60 -20.86
C LEU A 223 -15.36 -17.66 -21.36
N LEU A 224 -16.33 -17.25 -20.52
CA LEU A 224 -17.75 -17.49 -20.74
C LEU A 224 -18.51 -16.22 -21.17
N GLY A 225 -17.94 -15.04 -21.02
CA GLY A 225 -18.56 -13.77 -21.35
C GLY A 225 -19.54 -13.22 -20.30
N ILE A 226 -19.61 -13.81 -19.11
CA ILE A 226 -20.55 -13.39 -18.04
C ILE A 226 -19.79 -13.08 -16.74
N PRO A 227 -20.01 -11.92 -16.12
CA PRO A 227 -19.43 -11.61 -14.82
C PRO A 227 -20.11 -12.43 -13.72
N LEU A 228 -19.39 -13.43 -13.20
CA LEU A 228 -19.89 -14.31 -12.13
C LEU A 228 -19.13 -14.07 -10.83
N ARG A 229 -19.86 -13.93 -9.71
CA ARG A 229 -19.30 -13.75 -8.36
C ARG A 229 -19.28 -15.07 -7.59
N VAL A 230 -18.44 -16.01 -8.04
CA VAL A 230 -18.41 -17.38 -7.50
C VAL A 230 -17.40 -17.57 -6.37
N THR A 231 -16.50 -16.61 -6.16
CA THR A 231 -15.45 -16.68 -5.14
C THR A 231 -15.73 -15.86 -3.89
N ASP A 232 -16.86 -15.17 -3.80
CA ASP A 232 -17.19 -14.27 -2.68
C ASP A 232 -17.22 -14.96 -1.30
N LYS A 233 -17.45 -16.28 -1.29
CA LYS A 233 -17.50 -17.11 -0.07
C LYS A 233 -16.17 -17.81 0.25
N PHE A 234 -15.13 -17.52 -0.51
CA PHE A 234 -13.83 -18.13 -0.28
C PHE A 234 -13.14 -17.40 0.89
N PRO A 235 -12.25 -18.09 1.63
CA PRO A 235 -11.33 -17.41 2.54
C PRO A 235 -10.56 -16.27 1.84
N ILE A 236 -10.09 -15.29 2.59
CA ILE A 236 -9.33 -14.17 2.01
C ILE A 236 -7.94 -14.66 1.56
N ASP A 237 -7.48 -14.19 0.39
CA ASP A 237 -6.12 -14.42 -0.07
C ASP A 237 -5.13 -13.64 0.81
N LEU A 238 -4.01 -14.27 1.20
CA LEU A 238 -2.98 -13.60 1.99
C LEU A 238 -2.01 -12.90 1.05
N SER A 239 -1.78 -11.60 1.27
CA SER A 239 -0.92 -10.77 0.41
C SER A 239 0.58 -11.03 0.59
N GLY A 240 0.97 -11.83 1.59
CA GLY A 240 2.35 -12.18 1.87
C GLY A 240 3.25 -10.96 2.13
N THR A 241 4.56 -11.18 1.97
CA THR A 241 5.61 -10.17 2.18
C THR A 241 5.76 -9.17 1.03
N SER A 242 5.24 -9.47 -0.16
CA SER A 242 5.21 -8.53 -1.29
C SER A 242 4.11 -7.47 -1.13
N GLY A 243 3.08 -7.76 -0.32
CA GLY A 243 1.91 -6.91 -0.12
C GLY A 243 0.83 -7.09 -1.18
N PHE A 244 0.89 -8.16 -1.99
CA PHE A 244 -0.08 -8.43 -3.04
C PHE A 244 -0.64 -9.86 -2.96
N ASP A 245 -1.94 -10.00 -3.15
CA ASP A 245 -2.64 -11.29 -3.08
C ASP A 245 -2.15 -12.28 -4.14
N ASN A 246 -1.56 -11.76 -5.23
CA ASN A 246 -1.01 -12.58 -6.31
C ASN A 246 0.42 -13.11 -6.03
N SER A 247 0.90 -12.99 -4.78
CA SER A 247 2.21 -13.49 -4.36
C SER A 247 2.26 -15.02 -4.29
N ALA A 248 3.23 -15.63 -4.97
CA ALA A 248 3.32 -17.08 -5.07
C ALA A 248 3.56 -17.80 -3.73
N ASN A 249 4.24 -17.15 -2.78
CA ASN A 249 4.57 -17.74 -1.47
C ASN A 249 3.35 -17.97 -0.55
N THR A 250 2.20 -17.36 -0.84
CA THR A 250 0.96 -17.52 -0.06
C THR A 250 -0.13 -18.29 -0.79
N LEU A 251 0.05 -18.51 -2.10
CA LEU A 251 -0.97 -19.04 -3.01
C LEU A 251 -0.77 -20.54 -3.31
N PHE A 252 -0.68 -21.34 -2.25
CA PHE A 252 -0.76 -22.81 -2.34
C PHE A 252 -2.21 -23.29 -2.25
N VAL A 253 -2.47 -24.52 -2.71
CA VAL A 253 -3.82 -25.12 -2.66
C VAL A 253 -4.04 -25.72 -1.27
N GLN A 254 -4.83 -25.03 -0.45
CA GLN A 254 -5.30 -25.55 0.84
C GLN A 254 -6.41 -26.57 0.61
N PRO A 255 -6.45 -27.72 1.33
CA PRO A 255 -7.50 -28.72 1.17
C PRO A 255 -8.92 -28.14 1.29
N LEU A 256 -9.14 -27.19 2.20
CA LEU A 256 -10.43 -26.51 2.40
C LEU A 256 -10.92 -25.73 1.17
N LEU A 257 -10.02 -25.30 0.28
CA LEU A 257 -10.39 -24.59 -0.94
C LEU A 257 -10.93 -25.54 -2.02
N LEU A 258 -10.59 -26.83 -1.98
CA LEU A 258 -10.98 -27.75 -3.05
C LEU A 258 -12.50 -27.92 -3.14
N GLU A 259 -13.18 -28.07 -2.00
CA GLU A 259 -14.65 -28.13 -1.94
C GLU A 259 -15.30 -26.84 -2.44
N ARG A 260 -14.67 -25.68 -2.15
CA ARG A 260 -15.13 -24.37 -2.62
C ARG A 260 -14.97 -24.23 -4.14
N TYR A 261 -13.87 -24.71 -4.71
CA TYR A 261 -13.67 -24.74 -6.17
C TYR A 261 -14.64 -25.67 -6.87
N LEU A 262 -14.97 -26.83 -6.28
CA LEU A 262 -16.01 -27.73 -6.81
C LEU A 262 -17.37 -27.02 -6.87
N ALA A 263 -17.79 -26.43 -5.76
CA ALA A 263 -19.04 -25.67 -5.70
C ALA A 263 -19.04 -24.46 -6.66
N ALA A 264 -17.91 -23.76 -6.79
CA ALA A 264 -17.77 -22.66 -7.74
C ALA A 264 -17.88 -23.14 -9.19
N ALA A 265 -17.23 -24.24 -9.57
CA ALA A 265 -17.31 -24.80 -10.92
C ALA A 265 -18.73 -25.25 -11.28
N ASP A 266 -19.45 -25.86 -10.33
CA ASP A 266 -20.87 -26.18 -10.49
C ASP A 266 -21.71 -24.93 -10.73
N GLU A 267 -21.49 -23.91 -9.91
CA GLU A 267 -22.22 -22.65 -9.99
C GLU A 267 -21.93 -21.90 -11.30
N VAL A 268 -20.69 -21.92 -11.77
CA VAL A 268 -20.30 -21.35 -13.07
C VAL A 268 -21.09 -22.00 -14.21
N VAL A 269 -21.09 -23.33 -14.28
CA VAL A 269 -21.81 -24.05 -15.34
C VAL A 269 -23.32 -23.82 -15.22
N ARG A 270 -23.86 -23.84 -14.00
CA ARG A 270 -25.29 -23.64 -13.74
C ARG A 270 -25.76 -22.25 -14.17
N GLN A 271 -25.00 -21.20 -13.86
CA GLN A 271 -25.38 -19.82 -14.17
C GLN A 271 -25.11 -19.44 -15.64
N ALA A 272 -23.95 -19.81 -16.19
CA ALA A 272 -23.55 -19.38 -17.52
C ALA A 272 -24.02 -20.31 -18.65
N LEU A 273 -24.18 -21.61 -18.38
CA LEU A 273 -24.59 -22.60 -19.37
C LEU A 273 -25.78 -23.42 -18.84
N PRO A 274 -26.91 -22.78 -18.47
CA PRO A 274 -28.08 -23.50 -17.97
C PRO A 274 -28.67 -24.46 -19.01
N GLU A 275 -29.56 -25.36 -18.59
CA GLU A 275 -30.33 -26.21 -19.51
C GLU A 275 -31.35 -25.41 -20.32
N THR A 276 -31.84 -24.31 -19.76
CA THR A 276 -32.76 -23.37 -20.41
C THR A 276 -32.14 -21.98 -20.39
N ILE A 277 -31.90 -21.42 -21.57
CA ILE A 277 -31.36 -20.07 -21.75
C ILE A 277 -32.50 -19.07 -21.56
N VAL A 278 -32.34 -18.16 -20.60
CA VAL A 278 -33.38 -17.17 -20.25
C VAL A 278 -32.87 -15.73 -20.36
N THR A 279 -31.57 -15.50 -20.51
CA THR A 279 -31.01 -14.15 -20.71
C THR A 279 -30.11 -14.04 -21.95
N PRO A 280 -29.95 -12.82 -22.53
CA PRO A 280 -29.01 -12.58 -23.63
C PRO A 280 -27.56 -12.94 -23.29
N GLU A 281 -27.13 -12.72 -22.05
CA GLU A 281 -25.78 -13.03 -21.59
C GLU A 281 -25.54 -14.55 -21.61
N GLN A 282 -26.53 -15.34 -21.18
CA GLN A 282 -26.49 -16.80 -21.25
C GLN A 282 -26.45 -17.29 -22.71
N GLN A 283 -27.19 -16.64 -23.60
CA GLN A 283 -27.14 -16.94 -25.04
C GLN A 283 -25.73 -16.66 -25.61
N GLN A 284 -25.10 -15.55 -25.24
CA GLN A 284 -23.74 -15.23 -25.65
C GLN A 284 -22.73 -16.23 -25.09
N ALA A 285 -22.85 -16.63 -23.83
CA ALA A 285 -22.01 -17.66 -23.23
C ALA A 285 -22.15 -19.01 -23.95
N TRP A 286 -23.38 -19.38 -24.30
CA TRP A 286 -23.65 -20.57 -25.08
C TRP A 286 -22.96 -20.52 -26.44
N GLN A 287 -23.09 -19.43 -27.19
CA GLN A 287 -22.46 -19.25 -28.51
C GLN A 287 -20.92 -19.21 -28.43
N ARG A 288 -20.36 -18.67 -27.35
CA ARG A 288 -18.90 -18.67 -27.11
C ARG A 288 -18.34 -20.08 -26.96
N VAL A 289 -19.06 -20.96 -26.28
CA VAL A 289 -18.65 -22.35 -26.04
C VAL A 289 -19.04 -23.26 -27.21
N PHE A 290 -20.31 -23.25 -27.59
CA PHE A 290 -20.91 -24.10 -28.63
C PHE A 290 -20.94 -23.39 -29.98
N PHE A 291 -19.77 -22.93 -30.45
CA PHE A 291 -19.65 -22.19 -31.72
C PHE A 291 -19.81 -23.06 -32.98
N THR A 292 -19.85 -24.39 -32.81
CA THR A 292 -20.14 -25.37 -33.87
C THR A 292 -21.15 -26.39 -33.33
N SER A 293 -21.98 -26.97 -34.22
CA SER A 293 -23.02 -27.91 -33.82
C SER A 293 -22.68 -29.36 -34.21
N SER A 294 -23.38 -30.31 -33.57
CA SER A 294 -23.34 -31.74 -33.91
C SER A 294 -23.84 -32.06 -35.32
N ASP A 295 -24.51 -31.09 -35.95
CA ASP A 295 -25.26 -31.27 -37.20
C ASP A 295 -24.44 -30.83 -38.44
N VAL A 296 -23.24 -30.26 -38.23
CA VAL A 296 -22.30 -29.89 -39.29
C VAL A 296 -21.61 -31.15 -39.83
N ALA A 297 -21.46 -31.26 -41.15
CA ALA A 297 -20.89 -32.42 -41.84
C ALA A 297 -19.51 -32.83 -41.29
N GLY A 298 -19.48 -33.89 -40.47
CA GLY A 298 -18.31 -34.41 -39.78
C GLY A 298 -18.64 -34.70 -38.31
N SER A 299 -18.96 -35.97 -38.01
CA SER A 299 -19.50 -36.55 -36.75
C SER A 299 -19.57 -35.70 -35.46
N GLU A 300 -20.58 -35.95 -34.62
CA GLU A 300 -20.73 -35.38 -33.26
C GLU A 300 -19.40 -35.32 -32.46
N TYR A 301 -18.55 -36.35 -32.62
CA TYR A 301 -17.22 -36.41 -32.00
C TYR A 301 -16.24 -35.34 -32.52
N SER A 302 -16.26 -35.01 -33.81
CA SER A 302 -15.47 -33.94 -34.40
C SER A 302 -15.88 -32.57 -33.85
N ALA A 303 -17.19 -32.31 -33.74
CA ALA A 303 -17.72 -31.09 -33.14
C ALA A 303 -17.28 -30.96 -31.67
N ALA A 304 -17.40 -32.02 -30.87
CA ALA A 304 -16.92 -32.06 -29.50
C ALA A 304 -15.40 -31.80 -29.41
N SER A 305 -14.61 -32.38 -30.31
CA SER A 305 -13.15 -32.18 -30.37
C SER A 305 -12.79 -30.72 -30.62
N GLN A 306 -13.45 -30.05 -31.57
CA GLN A 306 -13.21 -28.64 -31.87
C GLN A 306 -13.60 -27.72 -30.71
N ILE A 307 -14.76 -27.97 -30.08
CA ILE A 307 -15.24 -27.22 -28.92
C ILE A 307 -14.27 -27.35 -27.75
N LEU A 308 -13.95 -28.59 -27.36
CA LEU A 308 -13.08 -28.86 -26.23
C LEU A 308 -11.65 -28.39 -26.49
N SER A 309 -11.14 -28.52 -27.72
CA SER A 309 -9.80 -28.03 -28.06
C SER A 309 -9.70 -26.52 -27.89
N ARG A 310 -10.67 -25.75 -28.42
CA ARG A 310 -10.70 -24.29 -28.27
C ARG A 310 -10.88 -23.88 -26.82
N TYR A 311 -11.84 -24.48 -26.12
CA TYR A 311 -12.13 -24.15 -24.74
C TYR A 311 -10.95 -24.47 -23.80
N LEU A 312 -10.37 -25.66 -23.89
CA LEU A 312 -9.26 -26.06 -23.02
C LEU A 312 -7.99 -25.24 -23.29
N SER A 313 -7.72 -24.88 -24.56
CA SER A 313 -6.59 -24.02 -24.88
C SER A 313 -6.69 -22.65 -24.21
N ARG A 314 -7.91 -22.09 -24.15
CA ARG A 314 -8.20 -20.85 -23.43
C ARG A 314 -8.13 -21.02 -21.91
N ALA A 315 -8.77 -22.07 -21.38
CA ALA A 315 -8.84 -22.33 -19.94
C ALA A 315 -7.45 -22.55 -19.32
N TYR A 316 -6.59 -23.29 -20.03
CA TYR A 316 -5.21 -23.57 -19.61
C TYR A 316 -4.22 -22.52 -20.12
N ARG A 317 -4.69 -21.53 -20.89
CA ARG A 317 -3.93 -20.39 -21.44
C ARG A 317 -2.68 -20.78 -22.24
N ARG A 318 -2.76 -21.91 -22.94
CA ARG A 318 -1.72 -22.46 -23.82
C ARG A 318 -2.34 -23.42 -24.82
N PRO A 319 -1.64 -23.87 -25.87
CA PRO A 319 -2.12 -24.95 -26.70
C PRO A 319 -2.47 -26.16 -25.83
N VAL A 320 -3.68 -26.68 -26.02
CA VAL A 320 -4.07 -27.93 -25.35
C VAL A 320 -3.16 -29.07 -25.83
N ASP A 321 -2.64 -29.84 -24.89
CA ASP A 321 -1.81 -31.00 -25.23
C ASP A 321 -2.70 -32.09 -25.88
N PRO A 322 -2.23 -32.82 -26.91
CA PRO A 322 -3.02 -33.87 -27.55
C PRO A 322 -3.54 -34.94 -26.57
N GLN A 323 -2.76 -35.28 -25.54
CA GLN A 323 -3.15 -36.22 -24.49
C GLN A 323 -4.26 -35.61 -23.61
N GLU A 324 -4.19 -34.32 -23.30
CA GLU A 324 -5.24 -33.60 -22.55
C GLU A 324 -6.56 -33.61 -23.29
N LEU A 325 -6.53 -33.31 -24.58
CA LEU A 325 -7.71 -33.35 -25.44
C LEU A 325 -8.28 -34.77 -25.52
N THR A 326 -7.41 -35.78 -25.63
CA THR A 326 -7.80 -37.19 -25.64
C THR A 326 -8.53 -37.59 -24.34
N GLN A 327 -8.02 -37.17 -23.18
CA GLN A 327 -8.68 -37.45 -21.90
C GLN A 327 -10.02 -36.72 -21.76
N ALA A 328 -10.10 -35.46 -22.20
CA ALA A 328 -11.33 -34.70 -22.22
C ALA A 328 -12.40 -35.36 -23.10
N LEU A 329 -12.01 -35.82 -24.30
CA LEU A 329 -12.89 -36.55 -25.21
C LEU A 329 -13.32 -37.92 -24.67
N LYS A 330 -12.46 -38.59 -23.89
CA LYS A 330 -12.81 -39.83 -23.17
C LYS A 330 -13.87 -39.57 -22.09
N GLN A 331 -13.73 -38.49 -21.32
CA GLN A 331 -14.74 -38.09 -20.34
C GLN A 331 -16.06 -37.72 -21.01
N TYR A 332 -16.02 -36.94 -22.08
CA TYR A 332 -17.19 -36.63 -22.92
C TYR A 332 -17.91 -37.90 -23.38
N ARG A 333 -17.17 -38.86 -23.97
CA ARG A 333 -17.75 -40.11 -24.49
C ARG A 333 -18.40 -40.95 -23.39
N ARG A 334 -17.79 -41.01 -22.20
CA ARG A 334 -18.38 -41.71 -21.04
C ARG A 334 -19.70 -41.07 -20.62
N ALA A 335 -19.77 -39.75 -20.53
CA ALA A 335 -21.02 -39.05 -20.22
C ALA A 335 -22.11 -39.35 -21.27
N ARG A 336 -21.77 -39.32 -22.57
CA ARG A 336 -22.68 -39.72 -23.65
C ARG A 336 -23.18 -41.17 -23.50
N GLN A 337 -22.29 -42.11 -23.17
CA GLN A 337 -22.65 -43.52 -22.94
C GLN A 337 -23.56 -43.72 -21.71
N SER A 338 -23.46 -42.83 -20.71
CA SER A 338 -24.34 -42.81 -19.54
C SER A 338 -25.68 -42.10 -19.78
N GLY A 339 -25.95 -41.62 -21.01
CA GLY A 339 -27.23 -41.02 -21.40
C GLY A 339 -27.28 -39.49 -21.35
N ASP A 340 -26.19 -38.79 -20.99
CA ASP A 340 -26.16 -37.33 -21.01
C ASP A 340 -26.25 -36.79 -22.44
N SER A 341 -26.92 -35.65 -22.65
CA SER A 341 -26.97 -34.96 -23.95
C SER A 341 -25.58 -34.50 -24.42
N PHE A 342 -25.44 -34.13 -25.70
CA PHE A 342 -24.22 -33.52 -26.25
C PHE A 342 -23.73 -32.36 -25.39
N ALA A 343 -24.61 -31.38 -25.16
CA ALA A 343 -24.29 -30.18 -24.40
C ALA A 343 -23.93 -30.52 -22.95
N ARG A 344 -24.70 -31.38 -22.27
CA ARG A 344 -24.44 -31.80 -20.88
C ARG A 344 -23.09 -32.51 -20.74
N SER A 345 -22.74 -33.36 -21.71
CA SER A 345 -21.44 -34.05 -21.74
C SER A 345 -20.26 -33.07 -21.88
N ILE A 346 -20.39 -32.02 -22.70
CA ILE A 346 -19.39 -30.94 -22.79
C ILE A 346 -19.32 -30.14 -21.49
N LYS A 347 -20.47 -29.75 -20.92
CA LYS A 347 -20.56 -29.03 -19.64
C LYS A 347 -19.86 -29.79 -18.49
N ASN A 348 -19.94 -31.12 -18.47
CA ASN A 348 -19.24 -31.94 -17.47
C ASN A 348 -17.70 -31.83 -17.60
N VAL A 349 -17.17 -31.74 -18.83
CA VAL A 349 -15.74 -31.54 -19.07
C VAL A 349 -15.33 -30.11 -18.68
N ILE A 350 -16.14 -29.10 -18.98
CA ILE A 350 -15.95 -27.70 -18.56
C ILE A 350 -15.88 -27.61 -17.03
N ARG A 351 -16.83 -28.22 -16.32
CA ARG A 351 -16.83 -28.29 -14.85
C ARG A 351 -15.52 -28.89 -14.33
N ALA A 352 -15.09 -30.02 -14.88
CA ALA A 352 -13.84 -30.67 -14.49
C ALA A 352 -12.60 -29.83 -14.82
N SER A 353 -12.61 -29.04 -15.90
CA SER A 353 -11.47 -28.18 -16.24
C SER A 353 -11.30 -27.06 -15.21
N LEU A 354 -12.39 -26.48 -14.69
CA LEU A 354 -12.36 -25.33 -13.77
C LEU A 354 -11.78 -25.66 -12.38
N ILE A 355 -11.65 -26.95 -12.06
CA ILE A 355 -11.00 -27.45 -10.84
C ILE A 355 -9.65 -28.12 -11.12
N SER A 356 -9.25 -28.19 -12.38
CA SER A 356 -7.96 -28.78 -12.77
C SER A 356 -6.82 -27.91 -12.25
N PRO A 357 -5.69 -28.48 -11.77
CA PRO A 357 -4.47 -27.70 -11.51
C PRO A 357 -4.03 -26.86 -12.72
N LYS A 358 -4.34 -27.29 -13.95
CA LYS A 358 -4.02 -26.56 -15.17
C LYS A 358 -4.85 -25.29 -15.35
N PHE A 359 -6.03 -25.24 -14.74
CA PHE A 359 -6.84 -24.04 -14.63
C PHE A 359 -6.50 -23.23 -13.37
N LEU A 360 -6.44 -23.90 -12.22
CA LEU A 360 -6.23 -23.24 -10.94
C LEU A 360 -4.86 -22.63 -10.79
N MET A 361 -3.82 -23.19 -11.42
CA MET A 361 -2.43 -22.74 -11.29
C MET A 361 -1.96 -21.93 -12.48
N LYS A 362 -1.11 -20.93 -12.21
CA LYS A 362 -0.14 -20.39 -13.15
C LYS A 362 1.14 -21.19 -12.99
N PHE A 363 1.49 -21.93 -14.02
CA PHE A 363 2.78 -22.61 -14.14
C PHE A 363 3.41 -22.20 -15.46
N GLU A 364 4.72 -22.11 -15.44
CA GLU A 364 5.55 -21.92 -16.63
C GLU A 364 6.43 -23.14 -16.76
N ALA A 365 6.72 -23.56 -17.99
CA ALA A 365 7.49 -24.76 -18.22
C ALA A 365 8.88 -24.64 -17.59
N THR A 366 9.34 -25.71 -16.95
CA THR A 366 10.73 -25.85 -16.55
C THR A 366 11.54 -26.36 -17.73
N ARG A 367 12.76 -25.88 -17.88
CA ARG A 367 13.73 -26.39 -18.87
C ARG A 367 14.84 -27.12 -18.14
N THR A 368 15.50 -28.08 -18.77
CA THR A 368 16.72 -28.69 -18.23
C THR A 368 17.90 -27.73 -18.46
N SER A 369 18.04 -26.73 -17.58
CA SER A 369 19.13 -25.75 -17.62
C SER A 369 19.35 -25.15 -16.24
N ASP A 370 20.61 -24.95 -15.89
CA ASP A 370 21.01 -24.21 -14.67
C ASP A 370 21.18 -22.71 -14.94
N GLN A 371 21.09 -22.30 -16.21
CA GLN A 371 21.20 -20.92 -16.67
C GLN A 371 19.82 -20.27 -16.79
N ALA A 372 19.80 -18.93 -16.76
CA ALA A 372 18.61 -18.18 -17.09
C ALA A 372 18.21 -18.37 -18.56
N TYR A 373 16.91 -18.41 -18.84
CA TYR A 373 16.38 -18.57 -20.20
C TYR A 373 15.15 -17.69 -20.43
N PRO A 374 14.91 -17.26 -21.68
CA PRO A 374 13.75 -16.44 -22.00
C PRO A 374 12.46 -17.27 -21.86
N VAL A 375 11.42 -16.63 -21.31
CA VAL A 375 10.07 -17.18 -21.33
C VAL A 375 9.57 -17.26 -22.77
N ASN A 376 8.79 -18.28 -23.09
CA ASN A 376 8.20 -18.38 -24.42
C ASN A 376 7.00 -17.43 -24.57
N ASP A 377 6.53 -17.22 -25.80
CA ASP A 377 5.49 -16.22 -26.05
C ASP A 377 4.12 -16.55 -25.41
N TRP A 378 3.81 -17.82 -25.12
CA TRP A 378 2.61 -18.17 -24.35
C TRP A 378 2.76 -17.79 -22.88
N GLU A 379 3.93 -18.00 -22.30
CA GLU A 379 4.26 -17.57 -20.94
C GLU A 379 4.26 -16.04 -20.86
N LEU A 380 4.85 -15.35 -21.84
CA LEU A 380 4.84 -13.88 -21.94
C LEU A 380 3.41 -13.33 -22.06
N ALA A 381 2.56 -13.93 -22.90
CA ALA A 381 1.16 -13.56 -23.00
C ALA A 381 0.43 -13.69 -21.66
N ASN A 382 0.69 -14.78 -20.93
CA ASN A 382 0.14 -14.99 -19.59
C ASN A 382 0.66 -13.94 -18.58
N ARG A 383 1.96 -13.65 -18.56
CA ARG A 383 2.54 -12.61 -17.69
C ARG A 383 1.89 -11.26 -17.96
N LEU A 384 1.76 -10.85 -19.23
CA LEU A 384 1.09 -9.60 -19.62
C LEU A 384 -0.37 -9.54 -19.19
N ALA A 385 -1.15 -10.59 -19.46
CA ALA A 385 -2.58 -10.61 -19.18
C ALA A 385 -2.87 -10.57 -17.68
N TYR A 386 -2.13 -11.33 -16.87
CA TYR A 386 -2.32 -11.32 -15.42
C TYR A 386 -1.75 -10.07 -14.75
N PHE A 387 -0.69 -9.47 -15.31
CA PHE A 387 -0.20 -8.18 -14.83
C PHE A 387 -1.19 -7.04 -15.12
N LEU A 388 -1.63 -6.90 -16.38
CA LEU A 388 -2.38 -5.72 -16.80
C LEU A 388 -3.89 -5.85 -16.60
N TRP A 389 -4.45 -7.06 -16.72
CA TRP A 389 -5.90 -7.31 -16.69
C TRP A 389 -6.35 -8.26 -15.57
N ALA A 390 -5.41 -8.84 -14.80
CA ALA A 390 -5.68 -9.86 -13.79
C ALA A 390 -6.62 -10.97 -14.32
N SER A 391 -6.38 -11.42 -15.55
CA SER A 391 -7.18 -12.42 -16.26
C SER A 391 -6.35 -13.11 -17.35
N MET A 392 -6.97 -14.06 -18.06
CA MET A 392 -6.36 -14.77 -19.19
C MET A 392 -6.05 -13.85 -20.40
N PRO A 393 -5.10 -14.25 -21.28
CA PRO A 393 -4.86 -13.56 -22.54
C PRO A 393 -6.10 -13.55 -23.46
N ASP A 394 -6.22 -12.52 -24.29
CA ASP A 394 -7.24 -12.45 -25.34
C ASP A 394 -6.81 -13.14 -26.64
N ASP A 395 -7.70 -13.15 -27.63
CA ASP A 395 -7.45 -13.82 -28.92
C ASP A 395 -6.22 -13.27 -29.64
N GLU A 396 -5.96 -11.97 -29.53
CA GLU A 396 -4.80 -11.34 -30.17
C GLU A 396 -3.49 -11.76 -29.51
N LEU A 397 -3.42 -11.78 -28.17
CA LEU A 397 -2.24 -12.31 -27.47
C LEU A 397 -2.03 -13.79 -27.76
N PHE A 398 -3.09 -14.60 -27.82
CA PHE A 398 -2.97 -16.00 -28.20
C PHE A 398 -2.49 -16.18 -29.64
N ARG A 399 -2.95 -15.34 -30.57
CA ARG A 399 -2.49 -15.36 -31.96
C ARG A 399 -1.00 -15.05 -32.04
N LEU A 400 -0.54 -13.98 -31.38
CA LEU A 400 0.88 -13.58 -31.34
C LEU A 400 1.76 -14.63 -30.66
N ALA A 401 1.26 -15.26 -29.60
CA ALA A 401 1.94 -16.36 -28.93
C ALA A 401 2.07 -17.59 -29.81
N LYS A 402 1.02 -17.91 -30.58
CA LYS A 402 1.04 -19.00 -31.55
C LYS A 402 2.04 -18.74 -32.68
N THR A 403 2.17 -17.50 -33.13
CA THR A 403 3.11 -17.13 -34.21
C THR A 403 4.55 -16.90 -33.74
N GLY A 404 4.80 -16.84 -32.43
CA GLY A 404 6.14 -16.63 -31.88
C GLY A 404 6.68 -15.21 -32.13
N THR A 405 5.79 -14.22 -32.20
CA THR A 405 6.14 -12.82 -32.51
C THR A 405 5.94 -11.86 -31.33
N LEU A 406 5.36 -12.30 -30.21
CA LEU A 406 5.05 -11.45 -29.07
C LEU A 406 6.31 -10.97 -28.33
N SER A 407 7.37 -11.78 -28.32
CA SER A 407 8.66 -11.42 -27.72
C SER A 407 9.45 -10.37 -28.51
N ASN A 408 9.01 -9.99 -29.71
CA ASN A 408 9.58 -8.84 -30.42
C ASN A 408 9.29 -7.55 -29.61
N PRO A 409 10.30 -6.72 -29.29
CA PRO A 409 10.12 -5.51 -28.49
C PRO A 409 9.07 -4.52 -29.00
N ASP A 410 8.95 -4.35 -30.33
CA ASP A 410 7.99 -3.42 -30.92
C ASP A 410 6.56 -3.95 -30.81
N VAL A 411 6.37 -5.25 -31.09
CA VAL A 411 5.09 -5.94 -30.92
C VAL A 411 4.66 -5.92 -29.46
N LEU A 412 5.59 -6.21 -28.54
CA LEU A 412 5.33 -6.15 -27.09
C LEU A 412 4.86 -4.76 -26.66
N THR A 413 5.53 -3.72 -27.13
CA THR A 413 5.19 -2.31 -26.86
C THR A 413 3.80 -1.97 -27.39
N GLU A 414 3.47 -2.37 -28.63
CA GLU A 414 2.15 -2.18 -29.21
C GLU A 414 1.06 -2.88 -28.38
N GLN A 415 1.29 -4.14 -27.98
CA GLN A 415 0.33 -4.89 -27.19
C GLN A 415 0.10 -4.30 -25.81
N VAL A 416 1.15 -3.83 -25.12
CA VAL A 416 0.98 -3.11 -23.85
C VAL A 416 0.11 -1.86 -24.05
N ASN A 417 0.39 -1.03 -25.06
CA ASN A 417 -0.41 0.16 -25.32
C ASN A 417 -1.87 -0.17 -25.62
N ARG A 418 -2.12 -1.20 -26.44
CA ARG A 418 -3.47 -1.72 -26.73
C ARG A 418 -4.16 -2.15 -25.44
N MET A 419 -3.48 -2.94 -24.61
CA MET A 419 -4.06 -3.49 -23.39
C MET A 419 -4.41 -2.41 -22.36
N LEU A 420 -3.57 -1.37 -22.22
CA LEU A 420 -3.82 -0.24 -21.33
C LEU A 420 -5.02 0.62 -21.77
N ALA A 421 -5.33 0.64 -23.06
CA ALA A 421 -6.51 1.32 -23.59
C ALA A 421 -7.83 0.56 -23.33
N GLN A 422 -7.77 -0.75 -23.05
CA GLN A 422 -8.95 -1.58 -22.87
C GLN A 422 -9.52 -1.51 -21.44
N PRO A 423 -10.81 -1.84 -21.23
CA PRO A 423 -11.44 -1.88 -19.91
C PRO A 423 -10.75 -2.81 -18.91
N GLY A 424 -10.11 -3.89 -19.40
CA GLY A 424 -9.34 -4.82 -18.55
C GLY A 424 -8.29 -4.11 -17.69
N ALA A 425 -7.66 -3.04 -18.20
CA ALA A 425 -6.63 -2.29 -17.47
C ALA A 425 -7.16 -1.52 -16.23
N ASN A 426 -8.49 -1.46 -16.04
CA ASN A 426 -9.08 -0.96 -14.81
C ASN A 426 -8.60 -1.74 -13.57
N THR A 427 -8.17 -3.00 -13.72
CA THR A 427 -7.63 -3.80 -12.61
C THR A 427 -6.36 -3.22 -11.99
N LEU A 428 -5.60 -2.39 -12.73
CA LEU A 428 -4.49 -1.65 -12.14
C LEU A 428 -4.96 -0.66 -11.07
N GLY A 429 -6.17 -0.12 -11.19
CA GLY A 429 -6.81 0.69 -10.16
C GLY A 429 -7.55 -0.16 -9.12
N THR A 430 -8.39 -1.09 -9.56
CA THR A 430 -9.30 -1.83 -8.66
C THR A 430 -8.64 -2.98 -7.89
N ILE A 431 -7.45 -3.44 -8.30
CA ILE A 431 -6.70 -4.51 -7.66
C ILE A 431 -5.32 -4.02 -7.22
N PHE A 432 -4.45 -3.62 -8.16
CA PHE A 432 -3.07 -3.24 -7.82
C PHE A 432 -3.04 -2.04 -6.86
N ALA A 433 -3.63 -0.90 -7.22
CA ALA A 433 -3.63 0.27 -6.35
C ALA A 433 -4.44 0.06 -5.07
N ALA A 434 -5.49 -0.76 -5.12
CA ALA A 434 -6.32 -1.11 -3.98
C ALA A 434 -5.56 -1.91 -2.91
N GLN A 435 -4.71 -2.83 -3.35
CA GLN A 435 -3.80 -3.60 -2.48
C GLN A 435 -2.63 -2.75 -2.01
N TRP A 436 -1.94 -2.07 -2.93
CA TRP A 436 -0.78 -1.26 -2.60
C TRP A 436 -1.10 -0.15 -1.59
N LEU A 437 -2.17 0.60 -1.81
CA LEU A 437 -2.54 1.72 -0.94
C LEU A 437 -3.52 1.31 0.18
N GLY A 438 -3.94 0.04 0.21
CA GLY A 438 -4.76 -0.55 1.28
C GLY A 438 -6.26 -0.22 1.26
N PHE A 439 -6.76 0.59 0.32
CA PHE A 439 -8.17 1.02 0.32
C PHE A 439 -9.18 -0.10 0.06
N GLN A 440 -8.74 -1.30 -0.36
CA GLN A 440 -9.58 -2.50 -0.41
C GLN A 440 -10.17 -2.89 0.96
N HIS A 441 -9.53 -2.46 2.05
CA HIS A 441 -9.99 -2.72 3.42
C HIS A 441 -11.17 -1.84 3.86
N LEU A 442 -11.53 -0.82 3.07
CA LEU A 442 -12.69 0.02 3.33
C LEU A 442 -14.00 -0.76 3.11
N GLY A 443 -14.83 -0.80 4.16
CA GLY A 443 -16.08 -1.54 4.23
C GLY A 443 -15.95 -2.98 4.71
N THR A 444 -14.74 -3.56 4.70
CA THR A 444 -14.47 -4.93 5.17
C THR A 444 -13.80 -4.96 6.54
N ARG A 445 -12.69 -4.22 6.72
CA ARG A 445 -11.96 -4.08 7.99
C ARG A 445 -12.16 -2.71 8.62
N VAL A 446 -12.38 -1.69 7.81
CA VAL A 446 -12.58 -0.30 8.25
C VAL A 446 -13.99 0.13 7.91
N ARG A 447 -14.84 0.20 8.93
CA ARG A 447 -16.24 0.64 8.82
C ARG A 447 -16.69 1.17 10.19
N ALA A 448 -17.48 2.24 10.19
CA ALA A 448 -18.21 2.64 11.39
C ALA A 448 -19.51 1.84 11.50
N ASP A 449 -19.96 1.60 12.74
CA ASP A 449 -21.24 0.93 12.98
C ASP A 449 -22.36 1.67 12.23
N PRO A 450 -23.06 1.02 11.28
CA PRO A 450 -24.13 1.65 10.51
C PRO A 450 -25.30 2.13 11.36
N ILE A 451 -25.53 1.54 12.53
CA ILE A 451 -26.60 1.93 13.46
C ILE A 451 -26.27 3.31 14.03
N ASP A 452 -25.05 3.50 14.53
CA ASP A 452 -24.61 4.77 15.11
C ASP A 452 -24.24 5.82 14.05
N ASN A 453 -23.91 5.37 12.83
CA ASN A 453 -23.40 6.21 11.74
C ASN A 453 -24.17 5.94 10.44
N PRO A 454 -25.46 6.31 10.36
CA PRO A 454 -26.30 6.02 9.19
C PRO A 454 -25.81 6.70 7.90
N TRP A 455 -24.98 7.74 8.02
CA TRP A 455 -24.32 8.40 6.90
C TRP A 455 -23.19 7.56 6.27
N CYS A 456 -22.66 6.55 6.97
CA CYS A 456 -21.54 5.71 6.51
C CYS A 456 -22.08 4.52 5.69
N THR A 457 -22.69 4.84 4.55
CA THR A 457 -23.36 3.88 3.66
C THR A 457 -22.37 3.00 2.89
N ASP A 458 -22.85 1.83 2.44
CA ASP A 458 -22.09 0.98 1.52
C ASP A 458 -21.84 1.64 0.17
N SER A 459 -22.79 2.45 -0.30
CA SER A 459 -22.66 3.22 -1.55
C SER A 459 -21.60 4.31 -1.44
N LEU A 460 -21.49 5.02 -0.32
CA LEU A 460 -20.45 6.01 -0.09
C LEU A 460 -19.07 5.35 -0.07
N MET A 461 -18.91 4.23 0.66
CA MET A 461 -17.64 3.49 0.68
C MET A 461 -17.27 2.92 -0.70
N ALA A 462 -18.26 2.47 -1.47
CA ALA A 462 -18.05 2.04 -2.86
C ALA A 462 -17.62 3.22 -3.75
N ALA A 463 -18.22 4.39 -3.59
CA ALA A 463 -17.82 5.61 -4.31
C ALA A 463 -16.39 6.05 -3.94
N MET A 464 -16.01 5.99 -2.66
CA MET A 464 -14.65 6.30 -2.19
C MET A 464 -13.60 5.35 -2.79
N LYS A 465 -13.89 4.03 -2.83
CA LYS A 465 -13.00 3.06 -3.51
C LYS A 465 -12.93 3.30 -5.02
N SER A 466 -14.06 3.65 -5.63
CA SER A 466 -14.15 3.97 -7.06
C SER A 466 -13.37 5.24 -7.40
N GLU A 467 -13.41 6.26 -6.54
CA GLU A 467 -12.59 7.47 -6.68
C GLU A 467 -11.12 7.11 -6.81
N SER A 468 -10.58 6.34 -5.86
CA SER A 468 -9.17 5.95 -5.85
C SER A 468 -8.79 5.09 -7.05
N ALA A 469 -9.61 4.09 -7.37
CA ALA A 469 -9.35 3.20 -8.50
C ALA A 469 -9.38 3.95 -9.84
N MET A 470 -10.42 4.74 -10.09
CA MET A 470 -10.55 5.52 -11.34
C MET A 470 -9.46 6.60 -11.44
N PHE A 471 -9.13 7.26 -10.32
CA PHE A 471 -8.02 8.21 -10.27
C PHE A 471 -6.71 7.55 -10.70
N PHE A 472 -6.34 6.43 -10.09
CA PHE A 472 -5.10 5.74 -10.43
C PHE A 472 -5.10 5.24 -11.88
N THR A 473 -6.18 4.61 -12.34
CA THR A 473 -6.33 4.17 -13.73
C THR A 473 -6.21 5.35 -14.71
N SER A 474 -6.73 6.53 -14.37
CA SER A 474 -6.62 7.72 -15.22
C SER A 474 -5.17 8.17 -15.41
N LEU A 475 -4.34 8.08 -14.37
CA LEU A 475 -2.92 8.47 -14.45
C LEU A 475 -2.17 7.60 -15.47
N ILE A 476 -2.48 6.30 -15.52
CA ILE A 476 -1.89 5.36 -16.47
C ILE A 476 -2.41 5.60 -17.88
N ARG A 477 -3.75 5.71 -18.04
CA ARG A 477 -4.38 5.89 -19.35
C ARG A 477 -3.97 7.21 -20.02
N ASP A 478 -3.94 8.29 -19.25
CA ASP A 478 -3.55 9.61 -19.75
C ASP A 478 -2.02 9.77 -19.81
N ASN A 479 -1.26 8.73 -19.45
CA ASN A 479 0.20 8.73 -19.38
C ASN A 479 0.77 9.92 -18.56
N GLN A 480 0.14 10.21 -17.42
CA GLN A 480 0.53 11.31 -16.56
C GLN A 480 1.93 11.05 -15.96
N PRO A 481 2.67 12.11 -15.58
CA PRO A 481 3.85 11.96 -14.75
C PRO A 481 3.43 11.52 -13.33
N LEU A 482 4.27 10.73 -12.67
CA LEU A 482 4.08 10.18 -11.32
C LEU A 482 3.74 11.27 -10.30
N GLN A 483 4.26 12.48 -10.48
CA GLN A 483 3.97 13.65 -9.65
C GLN A 483 2.45 13.89 -9.49
N ARG A 484 1.65 13.59 -10.52
CA ARG A 484 0.20 13.75 -10.50
C ARG A 484 -0.50 12.82 -9.51
N LEU A 485 0.12 11.71 -9.12
CA LEU A 485 -0.38 10.87 -8.02
C LEU A 485 -0.52 11.68 -6.73
N VAL A 486 0.36 12.68 -6.54
CA VAL A 486 0.43 13.51 -5.32
C VAL A 486 -0.34 14.82 -5.48
N ASN A 487 -0.20 15.52 -6.61
CA ASN A 487 -0.66 16.90 -6.75
C ASN A 487 -1.68 17.13 -7.88
N ALA A 488 -2.39 16.09 -8.33
CA ALA A 488 -3.47 16.27 -9.30
C ALA A 488 -4.52 17.27 -8.80
N GLN A 489 -4.98 18.14 -9.70
CA GLN A 489 -6.05 19.12 -9.45
C GLN A 489 -7.42 18.61 -9.94
N TYR A 490 -7.61 17.30 -9.93
CA TYR A 490 -8.88 16.66 -10.27
C TYR A 490 -9.05 15.40 -9.42
N THR A 491 -10.30 14.95 -9.31
CA THR A 491 -10.63 13.63 -8.75
C THR A 491 -11.85 13.04 -9.44
N TYR A 492 -12.36 11.89 -8.98
CA TYR A 492 -13.57 11.26 -9.48
C TYR A 492 -14.67 11.28 -8.42
N LEU A 493 -15.85 11.83 -8.76
CA LEU A 493 -16.96 12.01 -7.83
C LEU A 493 -18.28 11.61 -8.47
N ASN A 494 -19.18 11.05 -7.65
CA ASN A 494 -20.62 11.08 -7.87
C ASN A 494 -21.25 12.06 -6.85
N GLU A 495 -22.58 12.21 -6.88
CA GLU A 495 -23.27 13.15 -5.97
C GLU A 495 -23.07 12.83 -4.49
N GLU A 496 -23.17 11.56 -4.08
CA GLU A 496 -23.03 11.16 -2.67
C GLU A 496 -21.64 11.51 -2.13
N LEU A 497 -20.58 11.17 -2.88
CA LEU A 497 -19.21 11.48 -2.48
C LEU A 497 -18.92 12.99 -2.54
N ALA A 498 -19.46 13.70 -3.52
CA ALA A 498 -19.33 15.15 -3.61
C ALA A 498 -19.97 15.85 -2.39
N ASN A 499 -21.16 15.41 -1.96
CA ASN A 499 -21.81 15.89 -0.75
C ASN A 499 -20.97 15.59 0.50
N HIS A 500 -20.41 14.38 0.62
CA HIS A 500 -19.50 14.01 1.71
C HIS A 500 -18.25 14.90 1.77
N TYR A 501 -17.73 15.30 0.61
CA TYR A 501 -16.59 16.21 0.50
C TYR A 501 -16.95 17.70 0.51
N GLN A 502 -18.24 18.05 0.54
CA GLN A 502 -18.75 19.42 0.46
C GLN A 502 -18.32 20.14 -0.84
N LEU A 503 -18.38 19.42 -1.97
CA LEU A 503 -18.11 19.95 -3.30
C LEU A 503 -19.44 20.12 -4.06
N PRO A 504 -19.87 21.35 -4.37
CA PRO A 504 -21.15 21.61 -5.01
C PRO A 504 -21.11 21.30 -6.51
N GLY A 505 -22.30 21.15 -7.13
CA GLY A 505 -22.46 21.10 -8.58
C GLY A 505 -22.39 19.71 -9.22
N ILE A 506 -22.29 18.63 -8.44
CA ILE A 506 -22.30 17.24 -8.93
C ILE A 506 -23.65 16.59 -8.61
N LYS A 507 -24.27 15.97 -9.63
CA LYS A 507 -25.60 15.32 -9.53
C LYS A 507 -25.62 13.91 -10.12
N GLY A 508 -26.34 13.00 -9.49
CA GLY A 508 -26.50 11.60 -9.91
C GLY A 508 -25.41 10.64 -9.42
N ASN A 509 -25.67 9.34 -9.63
CA ASN A 509 -24.88 8.25 -9.04
C ASN A 509 -23.60 7.91 -9.81
N GLU A 510 -23.47 8.38 -11.06
CA GLU A 510 -22.33 8.09 -11.92
C GLU A 510 -21.07 8.84 -11.50
N MET A 511 -19.98 8.11 -11.36
CA MET A 511 -18.65 8.66 -11.10
C MET A 511 -18.12 9.40 -12.34
N ARG A 512 -17.62 10.62 -12.15
CA ARG A 512 -17.04 11.43 -13.24
C ARG A 512 -15.80 12.17 -12.79
N ARG A 513 -14.91 12.48 -13.73
CA ARG A 513 -13.75 13.34 -13.49
C ARG A 513 -14.23 14.77 -13.21
N VAL A 514 -13.79 15.34 -12.09
CA VAL A 514 -14.15 16.68 -11.64
C VAL A 514 -12.87 17.48 -11.38
N ALA A 515 -12.75 18.65 -12.00
CA ALA A 515 -11.68 19.59 -11.70
C ALA A 515 -11.89 20.20 -10.30
N LEU A 516 -10.81 20.36 -9.54
CA LEU A 516 -10.86 20.83 -8.17
C LEU A 516 -10.42 22.30 -8.12
N SER A 517 -11.25 23.15 -7.51
CA SER A 517 -10.96 24.56 -7.24
C SER A 517 -10.29 24.79 -5.88
N THR A 518 -10.00 23.72 -5.14
CA THR A 518 -9.43 23.79 -3.78
C THR A 518 -8.07 23.11 -3.71
N VAL A 519 -7.14 23.73 -2.98
CA VAL A 519 -5.81 23.16 -2.69
C VAL A 519 -5.87 22.00 -1.69
N ASN A 520 -6.98 21.90 -0.94
CA ASN A 520 -7.11 20.91 0.11
C ASN A 520 -7.32 19.51 -0.47
N ARG A 521 -7.97 19.37 -1.63
CA ARG A 521 -8.24 18.08 -2.30
C ARG A 521 -7.27 17.81 -3.45
N GLY A 522 -7.35 16.61 -4.02
CA GLY A 522 -6.54 16.18 -5.15
C GLY A 522 -5.33 15.35 -4.74
N GLY A 523 -4.99 14.36 -5.56
CA GLY A 523 -3.96 13.37 -5.25
C GLY A 523 -4.35 12.42 -4.10
N ILE A 524 -3.52 11.40 -3.88
CA ILE A 524 -3.83 10.28 -2.99
C ILE A 524 -3.97 10.69 -1.51
N PHE A 525 -3.21 11.69 -1.04
CA PHE A 525 -3.20 12.08 0.38
C PHE A 525 -4.53 12.66 0.89
N THR A 526 -5.47 12.93 0.00
CA THR A 526 -6.70 13.68 0.32
C THR A 526 -7.97 12.93 -0.05
N GLN A 527 -7.83 11.70 -0.53
CA GLN A 527 -8.94 10.81 -0.83
C GLN A 527 -9.45 10.16 0.46
N GLY A 528 -10.76 10.16 0.64
CA GLY A 528 -11.39 9.70 1.86
C GLY A 528 -11.18 8.21 2.11
N SER A 529 -11.06 7.39 1.06
CA SER A 529 -10.77 5.96 1.19
C SER A 529 -9.44 5.71 1.91
N LEU A 530 -8.41 6.47 1.55
CA LEU A 530 -7.06 6.41 2.10
C LEU A 530 -7.00 7.02 3.50
N LEU A 531 -7.67 8.16 3.69
CA LEU A 531 -7.79 8.79 5.01
C LEU A 531 -8.53 7.89 6.02
N ALA A 532 -9.47 7.07 5.55
CA ALA A 532 -10.18 6.08 6.34
C ALA A 532 -9.30 4.88 6.72
N VAL A 533 -8.63 4.24 5.76
CA VAL A 533 -7.80 3.05 6.06
C VAL A 533 -6.53 3.37 6.84
N THR A 534 -6.16 4.65 6.92
CA THR A 534 -5.04 5.14 7.74
C THR A 534 -5.49 5.77 9.06
N SER A 535 -6.69 5.43 9.53
CA SER A 535 -7.26 5.92 10.79
C SER A 535 -8.03 4.81 11.50
N PHE A 536 -8.44 5.07 12.75
CA PHE A 536 -9.35 4.17 13.45
C PHE A 536 -10.81 4.64 13.25
N PRO A 537 -11.80 3.75 13.28
CA PRO A 537 -13.20 4.15 13.31
C PRO A 537 -13.45 5.19 14.41
N GLY A 538 -13.98 6.36 14.05
CA GLY A 538 -14.28 7.45 14.98
C GLY A 538 -13.11 8.37 15.38
N ARG A 539 -11.84 8.05 15.04
CA ARG A 539 -10.70 8.91 15.42
C ARG A 539 -9.56 8.93 14.40
N THR A 540 -8.93 10.10 14.23
CA THR A 540 -7.71 10.23 13.43
C THR A 540 -6.50 9.60 14.15
N SER A 541 -5.47 9.26 13.39
CA SER A 541 -4.16 8.85 13.92
C SER A 541 -3.04 9.44 13.07
N PRO A 542 -2.37 10.53 13.54
CA PRO A 542 -1.19 11.07 12.87
C PRO A 542 -0.09 10.02 12.68
N VAL A 543 0.13 9.17 13.69
CA VAL A 543 1.17 8.12 13.65
C VAL A 543 0.90 7.12 12.53
N ILE A 544 -0.34 6.61 12.40
CA ILE A 544 -0.68 5.65 11.33
C ILE A 544 -0.60 6.32 9.95
N ARG A 545 -1.08 7.56 9.81
CA ARG A 545 -1.00 8.31 8.55
C ARG A 545 0.45 8.56 8.14
N GLY A 546 1.29 9.03 9.06
CA GLY A 546 2.71 9.25 8.81
C GLY A 546 3.45 7.97 8.46
N LYS A 547 3.17 6.89 9.20
CA LYS A 547 3.73 5.56 8.92
C LYS A 547 3.34 5.09 7.52
N TRP A 548 2.07 5.18 7.14
CA TRP A 548 1.59 4.80 5.80
C TRP A 548 2.27 5.61 4.69
N ILE A 549 2.49 6.93 4.88
CA ILE A 549 3.24 7.74 3.91
C ILE A 549 4.67 7.21 3.76
N LEU A 550 5.36 6.95 4.86
CA LEU A 550 6.75 6.47 4.84
C LEU A 550 6.87 5.05 4.27
N GLU A 551 6.03 4.12 4.71
CA GLU A 551 6.10 2.71 4.37
C GLU A 551 5.53 2.40 2.98
N ASP A 552 4.29 2.82 2.72
CA ASP A 552 3.58 2.42 1.50
C ASP A 552 3.85 3.37 0.34
N VAL A 553 3.94 4.68 0.60
CA VAL A 553 4.11 5.69 -0.47
C VAL A 553 5.57 5.97 -0.80
N LEU A 554 6.44 6.11 0.21
CA LEU A 554 7.86 6.47 0.02
C LEU A 554 8.81 5.28 0.09
N GLY A 555 8.40 4.14 0.64
CA GLY A 555 9.27 2.96 0.73
C GLY A 555 10.45 3.14 1.70
N THR A 556 10.33 4.07 2.65
CA THR A 556 11.27 4.33 3.73
C THR A 556 10.60 4.03 5.07
N PRO A 557 10.18 2.77 5.33
CA PRO A 557 9.41 2.44 6.52
C PRO A 557 10.21 2.80 7.78
N PRO A 558 9.56 3.35 8.82
CA PRO A 558 10.20 3.47 10.12
C PRO A 558 10.54 2.06 10.66
N PRO A 559 11.53 1.92 11.54
CA PRO A 559 11.80 0.66 12.21
C PRO A 559 10.56 0.18 12.99
N PRO A 560 10.42 -1.14 13.23
CA PRO A 560 9.33 -1.65 14.03
C PRO A 560 9.36 -1.03 15.44
N PRO A 561 8.20 -0.76 16.06
CA PRO A 561 8.17 -0.25 17.42
C PRO A 561 8.74 -1.31 18.39
N PRO A 562 9.31 -0.90 19.54
CA PRO A 562 9.70 -1.83 20.58
C PRO A 562 8.51 -2.69 21.06
N PRO A 563 8.73 -3.96 21.46
CA PRO A 563 7.66 -4.81 21.97
C PRO A 563 6.96 -4.18 23.18
N ASN A 564 5.64 -4.35 23.28
CA ASN A 564 4.81 -3.96 24.44
C ASN A 564 4.74 -2.46 24.79
N VAL A 565 5.05 -1.55 23.86
CA VAL A 565 4.90 -0.09 24.10
C VAL A 565 3.52 0.40 23.63
N SER A 566 2.78 1.05 24.53
CA SER A 566 1.49 1.70 24.22
C SER A 566 1.67 3.03 23.47
N GLU A 567 0.65 3.48 22.71
CA GLU A 567 0.66 4.75 21.93
C GLU A 567 1.04 5.95 22.82
N PHE A 568 0.61 5.93 24.08
CA PHE A 568 0.98 6.88 25.11
C PHE A 568 1.20 6.15 26.44
N SER A 569 2.02 6.70 27.33
CA SER A 569 2.02 6.28 28.74
C SER A 569 0.68 6.59 29.39
N ASP A 570 0.33 5.83 30.43
CA ASP A 570 -0.88 6.07 31.25
C ASP A 570 -0.99 7.53 31.72
N GLU A 571 0.14 8.14 32.06
CA GLU A 571 0.20 9.53 32.49
C GLU A 571 -0.20 10.50 31.38
N ILE A 572 0.39 10.36 30.18
CA ILE A 572 0.07 11.22 29.03
C ILE A 572 -1.38 10.99 28.58
N ASP A 573 -1.85 9.74 28.60
CA ASP A 573 -3.17 9.42 28.09
C ASP A 573 -4.29 10.00 28.97
N ARG A 574 -4.12 9.98 30.30
CA ARG A 574 -5.09 10.53 31.26
C ARG A 574 -5.24 12.05 31.16
N ARG A 575 -4.31 12.78 30.53
CA ARG A 575 -4.37 14.24 30.33
C ARG A 575 -5.40 14.62 29.25
N ARG A 576 -6.69 14.69 29.64
CA ARG A 576 -7.83 14.97 28.75
C ARG A 576 -7.86 16.38 28.13
N SER A 577 -7.14 17.34 28.72
CA SER A 577 -7.06 18.73 28.26
C SER A 577 -6.15 18.91 27.04
N LEU A 578 -5.20 18.00 26.85
CA LEU A 578 -4.23 18.01 25.76
C LEU A 578 -4.85 17.49 24.46
N THR A 579 -4.43 18.11 23.36
CA THR A 579 -4.69 17.59 22.01
C THR A 579 -3.83 16.35 21.75
N ARG A 580 -4.23 15.51 20.78
CA ARG A 580 -3.40 14.35 20.36
C ARG A 580 -1.99 14.77 19.93
N ARG A 581 -1.88 15.90 19.22
CA ARG A 581 -0.60 16.49 18.85
C ARG A 581 0.26 16.76 20.07
N GLN A 582 -0.27 17.48 21.07
CA GLN A 582 0.46 17.78 22.30
C GLN A 582 0.86 16.51 23.07
N LYS A 583 0.00 15.49 23.09
CA LYS A 583 0.33 14.18 23.66
C LYS A 583 1.50 13.50 22.92
N LEU A 584 1.51 13.54 21.58
CA LEU A 584 2.61 13.01 20.77
C LEU A 584 3.90 13.82 20.94
N GLU A 585 3.80 15.15 21.05
CA GLU A 585 4.95 16.00 21.34
C GLU A 585 5.58 15.68 22.71
N LEU A 586 4.76 15.39 23.73
CA LEU A 586 5.25 14.87 25.01
C LEU A 586 5.87 13.48 24.88
N HIS A 587 5.25 12.57 24.13
CA HIS A 587 5.77 11.23 23.89
C HIS A 587 7.15 11.25 23.19
N ARG A 588 7.32 12.18 22.25
CA ARG A 588 8.58 12.43 21.53
C ARG A 588 9.71 12.97 22.38
N GLN A 589 9.47 13.33 23.64
CA GLN A 589 10.53 13.75 24.55
C GLN A 589 11.40 12.58 25.03
N GLN A 590 11.08 11.32 24.69
CA GLN A 590 11.94 10.17 24.97
C GLN A 590 12.92 9.89 23.81
N PRO A 591 14.22 9.59 24.07
CA PRO A 591 15.23 9.50 23.02
C PRO A 591 14.90 8.42 21.99
N ASN A 592 14.51 7.25 22.49
CA ASN A 592 14.18 6.08 21.70
C ASN A 592 12.94 6.31 20.81
N CYS A 593 12.06 7.25 21.18
CA CYS A 593 10.86 7.59 20.42
C CYS A 593 11.11 8.73 19.42
N TYR A 594 11.95 9.72 19.78
CA TYR A 594 12.19 10.92 18.97
C TYR A 594 12.70 10.60 17.56
N ALA A 595 13.67 9.69 17.43
CA ALA A 595 14.34 9.42 16.17
C ALA A 595 13.34 9.06 15.06
N CYS A 596 12.38 8.18 15.36
CA CYS A 596 11.36 7.74 14.40
C CYS A 596 10.21 8.73 14.28
N HIS A 597 9.69 9.22 15.41
CA HIS A 597 8.53 10.12 15.41
C HIS A 597 8.84 11.51 14.85
N SER A 598 10.12 11.92 14.82
CA SER A 598 10.56 13.13 14.12
C SER A 598 10.31 13.09 12.61
N GLN A 599 10.17 11.89 12.03
CA GLN A 599 9.83 11.70 10.62
C GLN A 599 8.34 11.37 10.43
N ILE A 600 7.78 10.53 11.30
CA ILE A 600 6.40 10.03 11.21
C ILE A 600 5.39 11.16 11.48
N ASP A 601 5.50 11.80 12.65
CA ASP A 601 4.45 12.67 13.17
C ASP A 601 4.21 13.92 12.31
N PRO A 602 5.26 14.63 11.80
CA PRO A 602 5.05 15.78 10.92
C PRO A 602 4.20 15.49 9.68
N LEU A 603 4.42 14.32 9.06
CA LEU A 603 3.65 13.88 7.89
C LEU A 603 2.19 13.63 8.28
N GLY A 604 1.96 12.98 9.43
CA GLY A 604 0.61 12.76 9.97
C GLY A 604 -0.12 14.05 10.36
N PHE A 605 0.54 14.97 11.06
CA PHE A 605 -0.04 16.25 11.50
C PHE A 605 -0.54 17.09 10.33
N SER A 606 0.16 17.05 9.20
CA SER A 606 -0.26 17.78 7.99
C SER A 606 -1.63 17.34 7.44
N LEU A 607 -2.13 16.17 7.86
CA LEU A 607 -3.41 15.64 7.45
C LEU A 607 -4.49 15.76 8.55
N GLU A 608 -4.20 16.36 9.71
CA GLU A 608 -5.18 16.45 10.81
C GLU A 608 -6.38 17.36 10.51
N ASN A 609 -6.32 18.17 9.45
CA ASN A 609 -7.51 18.84 8.92
C ASN A 609 -8.53 17.86 8.34
N TYR A 610 -8.19 16.60 8.11
CA TYR A 610 -9.12 15.57 7.72
C TYR A 610 -9.54 14.73 8.91
N ASP A 611 -10.85 14.61 9.11
CA ASP A 611 -11.36 13.61 10.04
C ASP A 611 -11.05 12.19 9.55
N TRP A 612 -11.35 11.21 10.41
CA TRP A 612 -11.02 9.82 10.15
C TRP A 612 -11.69 9.27 8.89
N PHE A 613 -12.75 9.89 8.35
CA PHE A 613 -13.43 9.45 7.12
C PHE A 613 -13.25 10.43 5.96
N GLY A 614 -12.26 11.31 6.08
CA GLY A 614 -11.81 12.19 5.02
C GLY A 614 -12.65 13.44 4.80
N ARG A 615 -13.46 13.90 5.78
CA ARG A 615 -14.09 15.22 5.74
C ARG A 615 -13.11 16.29 6.21
N PHE A 616 -13.06 17.41 5.51
CA PHE A 616 -12.18 18.51 5.88
C PHE A 616 -12.78 19.34 7.02
N LYS A 617 -11.95 19.70 8.01
CA LYS A 617 -12.30 20.50 9.18
C LYS A 617 -11.19 21.51 9.47
N ARG A 618 -11.57 22.77 9.71
CA ARG A 618 -10.64 23.82 10.16
C ARG A 618 -10.47 23.85 11.69
N ARG A 619 -11.49 23.39 12.42
CA ARG A 619 -11.57 23.44 13.89
C ARG A 619 -11.97 22.08 14.45
N HIS A 620 -11.47 21.76 15.63
CA HIS A 620 -11.89 20.62 16.44
C HIS A 620 -12.14 21.07 17.88
N ARG A 621 -13.34 20.81 18.42
CA ARG A 621 -13.77 21.29 19.75
C ARG A 621 -13.52 22.79 19.95
N ARG A 622 -13.89 23.60 18.95
CA ARG A 622 -13.70 25.08 18.88
C ARG A 622 -12.24 25.56 18.78
N ARG A 623 -11.24 24.69 18.93
CA ARG A 623 -9.82 25.01 18.72
C ARG A 623 -9.44 24.89 17.25
N GLN A 624 -8.56 25.77 16.77
CA GLN A 624 -7.95 25.64 15.46
C GLN A 624 -7.08 24.38 15.41
N ILE A 625 -7.11 23.67 14.28
CA ILE A 625 -6.25 22.50 14.07
C ILE A 625 -4.89 22.98 13.60
N ASP A 626 -3.84 22.65 14.37
CA ASP A 626 -2.46 22.89 13.96
C ASP A 626 -1.96 21.72 13.08
N ALA A 627 -1.94 21.97 11.77
CA ALA A 627 -1.46 21.04 10.76
C ALA A 627 -0.04 21.37 10.26
N THR A 628 0.76 22.06 11.07
CA THR A 628 2.18 22.32 10.75
C THR A 628 3.03 21.06 10.92
N GLY A 629 4.03 20.88 10.05
CA GLY A 629 5.01 19.81 10.14
C GLY A 629 6.42 20.35 9.94
N GLN A 630 7.41 19.72 10.59
CA GLN A 630 8.82 19.97 10.37
C GLN A 630 9.58 18.64 10.29
N LEU A 631 10.26 18.39 9.17
CA LEU A 631 11.11 17.22 8.99
C LEU A 631 12.49 17.41 9.68
N PRO A 632 13.27 16.33 9.91
CA PRO A 632 14.57 16.41 10.57
C PRO A 632 15.61 17.28 9.85
N ASP A 633 15.49 17.43 8.53
CA ASP A 633 16.34 18.31 7.71
C ASP A 633 15.99 19.81 7.88
N GLY A 634 15.01 20.13 8.72
CA GLY A 634 14.53 21.48 8.97
C GLY A 634 13.40 21.93 8.04
N THR A 635 13.02 21.14 7.02
CA THR A 635 11.95 21.46 6.07
C THR A 635 10.62 21.64 6.80
N ARG A 636 10.05 22.84 6.73
CA ARG A 636 8.75 23.19 7.31
C ARG A 636 7.66 23.17 6.25
N PHE A 637 6.48 22.68 6.61
CA PHE A 637 5.31 22.64 5.73
C PHE A 637 4.02 22.73 6.54
N THR A 638 2.91 23.04 5.88
CA THR A 638 1.61 23.18 6.54
C THR A 638 0.51 22.53 5.72
N GLY A 639 -0.29 21.71 6.40
CA GLY A 639 -1.47 21.09 5.83
C GLY A 639 -1.19 20.14 4.67
N PRO A 640 -2.26 19.65 4.00
CA PRO A 640 -2.14 18.71 2.91
C PRO A 640 -1.44 19.32 1.69
N ALA A 641 -1.59 20.63 1.45
CA ALA A 641 -0.91 21.32 0.35
C ALA A 641 0.61 21.32 0.54
N GLY A 642 1.09 21.68 1.73
CA GLY A 642 2.52 21.65 2.04
C GLY A 642 3.13 20.24 1.97
N LEU A 643 2.40 19.22 2.46
CA LEU A 643 2.83 17.82 2.33
C LEU A 643 3.04 17.43 0.87
N LYS A 644 2.09 17.75 -0.01
CA LYS A 644 2.20 17.45 -1.45
C LYS A 644 3.43 18.10 -2.05
N THR A 645 3.69 19.37 -1.73
CA THR A 645 4.89 20.10 -2.18
C THR A 645 6.16 19.41 -1.71
N VAL A 646 6.27 19.08 -0.42
CA VAL A 646 7.46 18.39 0.13
C VAL A 646 7.70 17.05 -0.56
N VAL A 647 6.66 16.23 -0.75
CA VAL A 647 6.83 14.93 -1.43
C VAL A 647 7.31 15.10 -2.86
N VAL A 648 6.72 16.05 -3.60
CA VAL A 648 7.08 16.34 -4.99
C VAL A 648 8.49 16.91 -5.14
N GLU A 649 8.88 17.85 -4.29
CA GLU A 649 10.12 18.59 -4.46
C GLU A 649 11.33 17.92 -3.79
N LYS A 650 11.09 17.10 -2.76
CA LYS A 650 12.18 16.54 -1.92
C LYS A 650 12.21 15.02 -1.88
N ARG A 651 11.09 14.33 -2.17
CA ARG A 651 10.95 12.87 -1.97
C ARG A 651 10.47 12.13 -3.23
N MET A 652 10.65 12.73 -4.40
CA MET A 652 10.19 12.16 -5.67
C MET A 652 10.94 10.88 -6.04
N ASP A 653 12.22 10.78 -5.68
CA ASP A 653 13.05 9.59 -5.93
C ASP A 653 12.56 8.39 -5.10
N ASP A 654 12.20 8.63 -3.83
CA ASP A 654 11.62 7.62 -2.95
C ASP A 654 10.27 7.12 -3.49
N LEU A 655 9.39 8.03 -3.89
CA LEU A 655 8.11 7.68 -4.51
C LEU A 655 8.32 6.87 -5.80
N THR A 656 9.25 7.30 -6.66
CA THR A 656 9.56 6.63 -7.93
C THR A 656 10.08 5.21 -7.69
N ARG A 657 11.02 5.05 -6.75
CA ARG A 657 11.57 3.76 -6.37
C ARG A 657 10.51 2.85 -5.76
N GLN A 658 9.69 3.37 -4.84
CA GLN A 658 8.66 2.58 -4.17
C GLN A 658 7.60 2.07 -5.14
N LEU A 659 7.06 2.95 -6.00
CA LEU A 659 6.10 2.56 -7.03
C LEU A 659 6.72 1.53 -7.99
N THR A 660 7.98 1.72 -8.40
CA THR A 660 8.70 0.76 -9.25
C THR A 660 8.77 -0.61 -8.60
N LYS A 661 9.21 -0.69 -7.34
CA LYS A 661 9.31 -1.96 -6.60
C LYS A 661 7.95 -2.63 -6.42
N LYS A 662 6.92 -1.87 -6.04
CA LYS A 662 5.57 -2.40 -5.83
C LYS A 662 4.97 -2.93 -7.13
N MET A 663 5.08 -2.17 -8.23
CA MET A 663 4.53 -2.60 -9.51
C MET A 663 5.30 -3.78 -10.13
N LEU A 664 6.63 -3.81 -9.99
CA LEU A 664 7.44 -4.96 -10.43
C LEU A 664 7.12 -6.21 -9.62
N ALA A 665 7.01 -6.11 -8.29
CA ALA A 665 6.61 -7.23 -7.42
C ALA A 665 5.23 -7.79 -7.83
N TYR A 666 4.26 -6.92 -8.07
CA TYR A 666 2.93 -7.30 -8.54
C TYR A 666 2.97 -7.96 -9.92
N ALA A 667 3.75 -7.41 -10.86
CA ALA A 667 3.90 -7.96 -12.22
C ALA A 667 4.52 -9.37 -12.22
N LEU A 668 5.49 -9.61 -11.34
CA LEU A 668 6.16 -10.91 -11.18
C LEU A 668 5.40 -11.88 -10.26
N GLY A 669 4.41 -11.40 -9.50
CA GLY A 669 3.67 -12.22 -8.54
C GLY A 669 4.56 -12.83 -7.43
N ARG A 670 5.63 -12.12 -7.04
CA ARG A 670 6.54 -12.53 -5.96
C ARG A 670 7.17 -11.34 -5.27
N GLN A 671 7.73 -11.58 -4.10
CA GLN A 671 8.61 -10.61 -3.46
C GLN A 671 9.86 -10.35 -4.32
N LEU A 672 10.31 -9.10 -4.34
CA LEU A 672 11.59 -8.73 -4.93
C LEU A 672 12.74 -9.09 -3.98
N GLU A 673 13.77 -9.65 -4.54
CA GLU A 673 15.01 -10.04 -3.86
C GLU A 673 16.17 -9.18 -4.35
N TYR A 674 17.35 -9.40 -3.78
CA TYR A 674 18.56 -8.63 -4.09
C TYR A 674 18.90 -8.62 -5.59
N TYR A 675 18.65 -9.72 -6.30
CA TYR A 675 18.93 -9.83 -7.74
C TYR A 675 18.01 -8.98 -8.62
N ASP A 676 16.86 -8.53 -8.12
CA ASP A 676 15.95 -7.66 -8.87
C ASP A 676 16.39 -6.18 -8.87
N GLU A 677 17.34 -5.79 -8.02
CA GLU A 677 17.72 -4.39 -7.83
C GLU A 677 18.35 -3.77 -9.08
N LEU A 678 19.05 -4.54 -9.92
CA LEU A 678 19.53 -4.05 -11.22
C LEU A 678 18.35 -3.60 -12.10
N ALA A 679 17.31 -4.42 -12.19
CA ALA A 679 16.11 -4.11 -12.97
C ALA A 679 15.40 -2.87 -12.40
N VAL A 680 15.29 -2.76 -11.07
CA VAL A 680 14.72 -1.58 -10.40
C VAL A 680 15.50 -0.32 -10.77
N ARG A 681 16.84 -0.34 -10.69
CA ARG A 681 17.70 0.80 -11.04
C ARG A 681 17.57 1.20 -12.51
N GLN A 682 17.52 0.23 -13.42
CA GLN A 682 17.33 0.48 -14.86
C GLN A 682 15.96 1.09 -15.17
N ILE A 683 14.90 0.60 -14.52
CA ILE A 683 13.53 1.15 -14.67
C ILE A 683 13.49 2.59 -14.17
N ILE A 684 14.07 2.88 -12.99
CA ILE A 684 14.13 4.24 -12.43
C ILE A 684 14.90 5.16 -13.37
N ALA A 685 16.06 4.75 -13.89
CA ALA A 685 16.84 5.55 -14.84
C ALA A 685 16.02 5.89 -16.11
N ARG A 686 15.26 4.92 -16.63
CA ARG A 686 14.37 5.15 -17.77
C ARG A 686 13.24 6.13 -17.42
N LEU A 687 12.64 6.01 -16.23
CA LEU A 687 11.63 6.94 -15.75
C LEU A 687 12.16 8.36 -15.65
N THR A 688 13.32 8.56 -15.04
CA THR A 688 13.95 9.88 -14.92
C THR A 688 14.17 10.51 -16.30
N SER A 689 14.60 9.72 -17.29
CA SER A 689 14.80 10.21 -18.67
C SER A 689 13.51 10.63 -19.38
N ASP A 690 12.35 10.12 -18.95
CA ASP A 690 11.02 10.41 -19.53
C ASP A 690 10.08 11.08 -18.51
N GLN A 691 10.63 11.94 -17.64
CA GLN A 691 9.85 12.76 -16.71
C GLN A 691 8.88 11.96 -15.82
N HIS A 692 9.30 10.76 -15.42
CA HIS A 692 8.58 9.85 -14.54
C HIS A 692 7.16 9.51 -15.02
N ARG A 693 6.98 9.12 -16.29
CA ARG A 693 5.65 8.77 -16.82
C ARG A 693 5.18 7.35 -16.49
N PHE A 694 3.90 7.20 -16.20
CA PHE A 694 3.29 5.90 -15.86
C PHE A 694 3.42 4.84 -16.96
N ARG A 695 3.24 5.18 -18.25
CA ARG A 695 3.40 4.17 -19.31
C ARG A 695 4.84 3.72 -19.45
N THR A 696 5.81 4.61 -19.20
CA THR A 696 7.23 4.27 -19.24
C THR A 696 7.61 3.29 -18.13
N LEU A 697 7.01 3.41 -16.94
CA LEU A 697 7.15 2.40 -15.88
C LEU A 697 6.69 1.02 -16.36
N ILE A 698 5.48 0.95 -16.94
CA ILE A 698 4.89 -0.32 -17.38
C ILE A 698 5.72 -0.93 -18.53
N HIS A 699 6.12 -0.14 -19.52
CA HIS A 699 6.97 -0.59 -20.61
C HIS A 699 8.32 -1.10 -20.11
N ALA A 700 8.97 -0.37 -19.20
CA ALA A 700 10.25 -0.77 -18.63
C ALA A 700 10.13 -2.06 -17.80
N ILE A 701 9.02 -2.26 -17.07
CA ILE A 701 8.75 -3.53 -16.36
C ILE A 701 8.62 -4.70 -17.33
N VAL A 702 7.80 -4.59 -18.39
CA VAL A 702 7.60 -5.72 -19.31
C VAL A 702 8.84 -6.04 -20.14
N GLN A 703 9.72 -5.05 -20.32
CA GLN A 703 11.01 -5.20 -21.00
C GLN A 703 12.12 -5.70 -20.07
N SER A 704 11.90 -5.68 -18.75
CA SER A 704 12.91 -6.03 -17.76
C SER A 704 13.33 -7.50 -17.82
N TYR A 705 14.56 -7.75 -17.40
CA TYR A 705 15.13 -9.08 -17.32
C TYR A 705 14.26 -10.07 -16.52
N PRO A 706 13.83 -9.79 -15.26
CA PRO A 706 13.02 -10.74 -14.49
C PRO A 706 11.62 -10.99 -15.09
N PHE A 707 11.10 -10.07 -15.91
CA PHE A 707 9.80 -10.25 -16.58
C PHE A 707 9.90 -11.09 -17.85
N ARG A 708 11.04 -11.04 -18.56
CA ARG A 708 11.24 -11.72 -19.85
C ARG A 708 12.02 -13.03 -19.75
N TYR A 709 12.69 -13.25 -18.63
CA TYR A 709 13.50 -14.42 -18.37
C TYR A 709 13.06 -15.08 -17.07
N LYS A 710 13.51 -16.31 -16.89
CA LYS A 710 13.34 -17.07 -15.66
C LYS A 710 14.53 -18.00 -15.46
N LYS A 711 14.71 -18.42 -14.21
CA LYS A 711 15.62 -19.50 -13.83
C LYS A 711 14.83 -20.60 -13.14
N ASN A 712 15.31 -21.84 -13.19
CA ASN A 712 14.75 -22.90 -12.36
C ASN A 712 15.10 -22.65 -10.90
N ARG A 713 14.32 -23.25 -9.99
CA ARG A 713 14.70 -23.28 -8.58
C ARG A 713 16.02 -24.02 -8.45
N GLU A 714 17.02 -23.38 -7.87
CA GLU A 714 18.23 -24.08 -7.46
C GLU A 714 17.80 -25.22 -6.52
N ALA A 715 18.24 -26.45 -6.83
CA ALA A 715 18.03 -27.56 -5.92
C ALA A 715 18.67 -27.16 -4.59
N GLN A 716 17.84 -26.88 -3.57
CA GLN A 716 18.35 -26.80 -2.22
C GLN A 716 19.00 -28.15 -1.97
N THR A 717 20.32 -28.21 -1.93
CA THR A 717 21.07 -29.33 -1.37
C THR A 717 20.65 -29.43 0.08
N ALA A 718 19.55 -30.14 0.32
CA ALA A 718 19.25 -30.69 1.60
C ALA A 718 20.35 -31.71 1.87
N THR A 719 21.42 -31.28 2.54
CA THR A 719 22.18 -32.13 3.44
C THR A 719 21.22 -32.62 4.51
N LEU A 720 20.39 -33.60 4.14
CA LEU A 720 19.87 -34.57 5.09
C LEU A 720 21.10 -35.38 5.52
N SER A 721 21.83 -34.87 6.50
CA SER A 721 22.68 -35.73 7.31
C SER A 721 21.79 -36.87 7.83
N PRO A 722 22.14 -38.13 7.57
CA PRO A 722 21.42 -39.24 8.16
C PRO A 722 21.64 -39.13 9.66
N LYS A 723 20.61 -38.78 10.42
CA LYS A 723 20.59 -39.12 11.84
C LYS A 723 20.65 -40.64 11.90
N GLN A 724 21.85 -41.14 12.18
CA GLN A 724 22.08 -42.53 12.59
C GLN A 724 21.32 -42.80 13.89
N PRO A 725 20.93 -44.08 14.12
CA PRO A 725 19.74 -44.48 14.87
C PRO A 725 19.72 -44.07 16.35
#